data_AF-A0AAX2M8G1-F1
#
_entry.id   AF-A0AAX2M8G1-F1
#
_cell.length_a   1.000
_cell.length_b   1.000
_cell.length_c   1.000
_cell.angle_alpha   90.00
_cell.angle_beta   90.00
_cell.angle_gamma   90.00
#
_symmetry.space_group_name_H-M   'P 1'
#
loop_
_entity.id
_entity.type
_entity.pdbx_description
1 polymer ?
#
loop_
_entity_poly.entity_id
_entity_poly.type
_entity_poly.pdbx_seq_one_letter_code
_entity_poly.pdbx_strand_id
1 'polypeptide(L)'
;MAITPIAAKQTDWKASSTTAGLASLYLMPDGSVWAGREGQKRGQLGEAYQIEAGGTKNTVLLPYPSYIAMPGDDTPAPSARAIRADADGKIWVAESSYGLLYRIDPGKLSSGRGQAEIVYQSPDGRKGGGVPFQFGGLAFQPKSPATGNKDLVWVCEQNHGMLYAFDAAAAPGSAPVVELQLKQDKVVWLTSPILQPGVEPVLWLLLVDYQTTEAIGAASQLVSVPAKVGVKVSDCKFTAAPQAMSMALRDRALYVGDSKGRVHRVDTSALGRSLQMLATLDAPALLLHMAVDGGGYLWVANAVAKGMLYVLSPSGEMMAALSLSRGATDVLPGELVWNAKDDTVLVADVGDNGRVMQVTLEGVPIGPVGPDGKAHYTISANPDHGTTKPGAVFAAPDGIKLEARSTLNDKPPIAIAVSLRVDPAEAGGHLGADGLRRNVLIPAAGYALKDLTAGDKGIQVKLIVSGRGLEDKVVFVGDIHAPTTSVSFDPKGPLRIVQGQTVRSSENVIVTTSPNDGRSIEVTIGAGAYFGNEANPESNRKVASGMHLPDITAGKIAGPVLVTAKSDEASSPLVVDVVPLPKTIYSNIQGNVHITHFAQAIGAMAFMVQGYKELDNAESGEVPVPFWPVRVEIAKESYDLGIRFKDTGKPNSTQVREFVTNEKGVATLPPDSMTVPMIFGPVTLEYQAAVDLQGNYMDKVKKTATFYIIA
;
A
#
# COMPACT_ATOMS: atom_id res chain seq x y z
N MET A 1 -4.62 20.25 2.65
CA MET A 1 -3.33 19.77 3.18
C MET A 1 -2.28 20.06 2.13
N ALA A 2 -1.17 20.70 2.50
CA ALA A 2 -0.10 21.00 1.55
C ALA A 2 0.81 19.77 1.45
N ILE A 3 0.71 19.03 0.34
CA ILE A 3 1.73 18.04 -0.04
C ILE A 3 3.02 18.83 -0.25
N THR A 4 4.13 18.42 0.38
CA THR A 4 5.44 19.00 0.03
C THR A 4 5.71 18.68 -1.44
N PRO A 5 5.68 19.67 -2.36
CA PRO A 5 5.78 19.38 -3.78
C PRO A 5 7.19 18.90 -4.11
N ILE A 6 7.31 17.95 -5.03
CA ILE A 6 8.61 17.67 -5.64
C ILE A 6 9.06 18.96 -6.34
N ALA A 7 10.27 19.43 -6.04
CA ALA A 7 10.84 20.61 -6.68
C ALA A 7 10.89 20.41 -8.20
N ALA A 8 10.84 21.48 -8.98
CA ALA A 8 10.96 21.40 -10.43
C ALA A 8 11.83 22.53 -10.96
N LYS A 9 12.58 22.21 -12.01
CA LYS A 9 13.35 23.17 -12.79
C LYS A 9 12.54 23.54 -14.01
N GLN A 10 12.47 24.83 -14.29
CA GLN A 10 11.93 25.35 -15.54
C GLN A 10 13.01 26.13 -16.29
N THR A 11 13.06 25.92 -17.60
CA THR A 11 13.82 26.74 -18.55
C THR A 11 12.93 27.10 -19.73
N ASP A 12 13.18 28.21 -20.42
CA ASP A 12 12.36 28.65 -21.55
C ASP A 12 13.16 28.73 -22.85
N TRP A 13 12.51 28.34 -23.95
CA TRP A 13 13.07 28.45 -25.30
C TRP A 13 12.32 29.54 -26.07
N LYS A 14 13.06 30.44 -26.70
CA LYS A 14 12.47 31.54 -27.48
C LYS A 14 12.00 31.04 -28.84
N ALA A 15 10.69 30.91 -29.03
CA ALA A 15 10.11 30.44 -30.29
C ALA A 15 9.96 31.54 -31.34
N SER A 16 9.79 32.81 -30.94
CA SER A 16 9.76 33.94 -31.86
C SER A 16 10.35 35.21 -31.24
N SER A 17 10.71 36.19 -32.09
CA SER A 17 11.08 37.54 -31.65
C SER A 17 9.87 38.40 -31.25
N THR A 18 8.64 37.91 -31.46
CA THR A 18 7.37 38.59 -31.22
C THR A 18 6.65 38.08 -29.97
N THR A 19 5.68 38.85 -29.47
CA THR A 19 4.84 38.54 -28.31
C THR A 19 3.61 37.72 -28.70
N ALA A 20 3.72 36.72 -29.57
CA ALA A 20 2.57 35.94 -30.02
C ALA A 20 2.61 34.52 -29.46
N GLY A 21 1.46 33.98 -29.08
CA GLY A 21 1.34 32.65 -28.49
C GLY A 21 1.59 31.49 -29.44
N LEU A 22 1.70 30.30 -28.87
CA LEU A 22 1.89 29.03 -29.58
C LEU A 22 0.65 28.14 -29.37
N ALA A 23 -0.07 27.85 -30.46
CA ALA A 23 -1.30 27.03 -30.44
C ALA A 23 -1.03 25.53 -30.33
N SER A 24 0.12 25.09 -30.83
CA SER A 24 0.45 23.67 -30.98
C SER A 24 1.93 23.40 -30.80
N LEU A 25 2.24 22.16 -30.43
CA LEU A 25 3.59 21.69 -30.15
C LEU A 25 3.75 20.23 -30.58
N TYR A 26 4.88 19.92 -31.21
CA TYR A 26 5.25 18.56 -31.57
C TYR A 26 6.76 18.36 -31.41
N LEU A 27 7.15 17.22 -30.84
CA LEU A 27 8.55 16.80 -30.74
C LEU A 27 8.81 15.69 -31.75
N MET A 28 9.78 15.91 -32.62
CA MET A 28 10.26 14.93 -33.57
C MET A 28 11.14 13.88 -32.89
N PRO A 29 11.24 12.65 -33.45
CA PRO A 29 12.18 11.64 -32.96
C PRO A 29 13.65 12.08 -32.97
N ASP A 30 14.02 13.01 -33.85
CA ASP A 30 15.38 13.59 -33.91
C ASP A 30 15.65 14.65 -32.83
N GLY A 31 14.65 14.95 -31.99
CA GLY A 31 14.71 15.94 -30.92
C GLY A 31 14.36 17.36 -31.34
N SER A 32 14.07 17.61 -32.62
CA SER A 32 13.61 18.93 -33.07
C SER A 32 12.17 19.19 -32.66
N VAL A 33 11.88 20.43 -32.25
CA VAL A 33 10.54 20.82 -31.81
C VAL A 33 9.89 21.67 -32.89
N TRP A 34 8.63 21.40 -33.17
CA TRP A 34 7.81 22.19 -34.08
C TRP A 34 6.65 22.81 -33.32
N ALA A 35 6.40 24.09 -33.56
CA ALA A 35 5.28 24.80 -32.94
C ALA A 35 4.52 25.65 -33.95
N GLY A 36 3.20 25.73 -33.77
CA GLY A 36 2.32 26.57 -34.57
C GLY A 36 2.07 27.90 -33.87
N ARG A 37 2.18 29.01 -34.60
CA ARG A 37 1.88 30.33 -34.03
C ARG A 37 0.37 30.57 -33.95
N GLU A 38 -0.04 31.19 -32.86
CA GLU A 38 -1.38 31.73 -32.63
C GLU A 38 -1.34 33.25 -32.51
N GLY A 39 -2.49 33.91 -32.70
CA GLY A 39 -2.60 35.36 -32.46
C GLY A 39 -1.85 36.24 -33.45
N GLN A 40 -1.59 35.76 -34.67
CA GLN A 40 -0.99 36.58 -35.73
C GLN A 40 -1.88 37.76 -36.11
N LYS A 41 -1.22 38.86 -36.46
CA LYS A 41 -1.93 40.05 -36.95
C LYS A 41 -2.67 39.66 -38.23
N ARG A 42 -3.94 40.05 -38.29
CA ARG A 42 -4.77 39.92 -39.49
C ARG A 42 -4.09 40.54 -40.72
N GLY A 43 -4.35 39.98 -41.90
CA GLY A 43 -3.71 40.34 -43.16
C GLY A 43 -2.32 39.73 -43.37
N GLN A 44 -1.72 39.10 -42.36
CA GLN A 44 -0.41 38.44 -42.47
C GLN A 44 -0.55 36.95 -42.79
N LEU A 45 0.53 36.35 -43.29
CA LEU A 45 0.63 34.90 -43.45
C LEU A 45 0.71 34.20 -42.10
N GLY A 46 0.27 32.94 -42.08
CA GLY A 46 0.44 32.08 -40.92
C GLY A 46 1.90 31.68 -40.74
N GLU A 47 2.29 31.19 -39.56
CA GLU A 47 3.67 30.72 -39.32
C GLU A 47 3.69 29.45 -38.47
N ALA A 48 4.60 28.56 -38.84
CA ALA A 48 5.07 27.46 -38.02
C ALA A 48 6.58 27.60 -37.82
N TYR A 49 7.08 27.15 -36.66
CA TYR A 49 8.47 27.27 -36.28
C TYR A 49 9.07 25.89 -36.05
N GLN A 50 10.30 25.69 -36.53
CA GLN A 50 11.21 24.70 -35.96
C GLN A 50 12.03 25.40 -34.87
N ILE A 51 11.99 24.86 -33.66
CA ILE A 51 12.56 25.43 -32.45
C ILE A 51 13.59 24.46 -31.88
N GLU A 52 14.69 25.01 -31.41
CA GLU A 52 15.70 24.33 -30.60
C GLU A 52 15.87 25.11 -29.28
N ALA A 53 16.62 24.57 -28.32
CA ALA A 53 16.89 25.25 -27.04
C ALA A 53 17.52 26.65 -27.22
N GLY A 54 18.31 26.85 -28.29
CA GLY A 54 18.89 28.14 -28.67
C GLY A 54 17.91 29.14 -29.31
N GLY A 55 16.69 28.71 -29.63
CA GLY A 55 15.63 29.51 -30.22
C GLY A 55 15.13 28.99 -31.57
N THR A 56 14.46 29.85 -32.35
CA THR A 56 13.94 29.53 -33.68
C THR A 56 15.07 29.17 -34.65
N LYS A 57 15.00 27.97 -35.22
CA LYS A 57 15.89 27.51 -36.29
C LYS A 57 15.35 27.82 -37.68
N ASN A 58 14.07 27.52 -37.90
CA ASN A 58 13.39 27.78 -39.17
C ASN A 58 12.01 28.41 -38.91
N THR A 59 11.62 29.35 -39.78
CA THR A 59 10.25 29.89 -39.86
C THR A 59 9.63 29.48 -41.19
N VAL A 60 8.47 28.83 -41.14
CA VAL A 60 7.74 28.38 -42.31
C VAL A 60 6.43 29.14 -42.41
N LEU A 61 6.23 29.80 -43.55
CA LEU A 61 5.03 30.57 -43.84
C LEU A 61 3.88 29.64 -44.26
N LEU A 62 2.69 29.91 -43.76
CA LEU A 62 1.45 29.20 -44.08
C LEU A 62 0.60 30.10 -45.00
N PRO A 63 0.51 29.77 -46.30
CA PRO A 63 -0.19 30.61 -47.28
C PRO A 63 -1.71 30.62 -47.09
N TYR A 64 -2.34 31.69 -47.55
CA TYR A 64 -3.80 31.75 -47.68
C TYR A 64 -4.32 30.72 -48.71
N PRO A 65 -5.60 30.31 -48.59
CA PRO A 65 -6.21 29.45 -49.60
C PRO A 65 -6.35 30.17 -50.94
N SER A 66 -6.49 29.41 -52.03
CA SER A 66 -6.46 29.98 -53.38
C SER A 66 -7.60 30.98 -53.68
N TYR A 67 -8.70 30.93 -52.94
CA TYR A 67 -9.82 31.88 -53.07
C TYR A 67 -9.60 33.22 -52.33
N ILE A 68 -8.50 33.38 -51.59
CA ILE A 68 -8.07 34.64 -50.97
C ILE A 68 -6.78 35.09 -51.64
N ALA A 69 -6.91 35.81 -52.76
CA ALA A 69 -5.75 36.28 -53.53
C ALA A 69 -5.02 37.47 -52.88
N MET A 70 -5.73 38.32 -52.13
CA MET A 70 -5.19 39.50 -51.47
C MET A 70 -5.80 39.64 -50.06
N PRO A 71 -5.10 39.20 -49.00
CA PRO A 71 -5.60 39.33 -47.63
C PRO A 71 -5.56 40.80 -47.19
N GLY A 72 -6.69 41.31 -46.71
CA GLY A 72 -6.80 42.65 -46.12
C GLY A 72 -6.57 42.65 -44.61
N ASP A 73 -6.54 43.84 -44.00
CA ASP A 73 -6.29 44.03 -42.55
C ASP A 73 -7.34 43.36 -41.64
N ASP A 74 -8.51 43.00 -42.17
CA ASP A 74 -9.55 42.26 -41.43
C ASP A 74 -9.52 40.74 -41.65
N THR A 75 -8.65 40.25 -42.53
CA THR A 75 -8.58 38.84 -42.91
C THR A 75 -7.80 38.05 -41.85
N PRO A 76 -8.38 37.07 -41.15
CA PRO A 76 -7.66 36.27 -40.14
C PRO A 76 -6.41 35.61 -40.73
N ALA A 77 -5.27 35.64 -40.03
CA ALA A 77 -4.12 34.86 -40.46
C ALA A 77 -4.43 33.34 -40.34
N PRO A 78 -3.90 32.49 -41.23
CA PRO A 78 -3.96 31.05 -41.06
C PRO A 78 -3.30 30.63 -39.73
N SER A 79 -4.00 29.87 -38.89
CA SER A 79 -3.51 29.47 -37.56
C SER A 79 -3.22 27.97 -37.49
N ALA A 80 -1.97 27.63 -37.15
CA ALA A 80 -1.49 26.25 -37.04
C ALA A 80 -1.97 25.59 -35.73
N ARG A 81 -3.16 25.00 -35.76
CA ARG A 81 -3.84 24.47 -34.58
C ARG A 81 -3.33 23.10 -34.12
N ALA A 82 -2.78 22.30 -35.02
CA ALA A 82 -2.13 21.04 -34.67
C ALA A 82 -0.99 20.75 -35.63
N ILE A 83 0.07 20.11 -35.12
CA ILE A 83 1.26 19.73 -35.89
C ILE A 83 1.61 18.27 -35.59
N ARG A 84 1.89 17.47 -36.61
CA ARG A 84 2.40 16.09 -36.49
C ARG A 84 3.37 15.79 -37.62
N ALA A 85 4.24 14.79 -37.45
CA ALA A 85 5.08 14.31 -38.53
C ALA A 85 4.62 12.96 -39.06
N ASP A 86 4.89 12.72 -40.35
CA ASP A 86 4.77 11.39 -40.94
C ASP A 86 6.05 10.56 -40.74
N ALA A 87 6.02 9.31 -41.22
CA ALA A 87 7.13 8.38 -41.11
C ALA A 87 8.40 8.82 -41.87
N ASP A 88 8.26 9.68 -42.89
CA ASP A 88 9.38 10.24 -43.65
C ASP A 88 9.93 11.53 -43.02
N GLY A 89 9.35 11.97 -41.90
CA GLY A 89 9.73 13.21 -41.21
C GLY A 89 9.17 14.48 -41.84
N LYS A 90 8.21 14.40 -42.78
CA LYS A 90 7.51 15.60 -43.27
C LYS A 90 6.50 16.05 -42.22
N ILE A 91 6.36 17.36 -42.07
CA ILE A 91 5.52 17.96 -41.03
C ILE A 91 4.17 18.32 -41.62
N TRP A 92 3.11 17.88 -40.96
CA TRP A 92 1.73 18.12 -41.31
C TRP A 92 1.13 19.12 -40.34
N VAL A 93 0.39 20.10 -40.87
CA VAL A 93 -0.19 21.18 -40.08
C VAL A 93 -1.68 21.30 -40.40
N ALA A 94 -2.52 21.17 -39.38
CA ALA A 94 -3.95 21.42 -39.48
C ALA A 94 -4.23 22.85 -39.08
N GLU A 95 -4.98 23.54 -39.93
CA GLU A 95 -5.23 24.96 -39.85
C GLU A 95 -6.69 25.24 -39.48
N SER A 96 -6.92 26.16 -38.54
CA SER A 96 -8.25 26.37 -37.93
C SER A 96 -9.03 27.58 -38.41
N SER A 97 -8.46 28.53 -39.15
CA SER A 97 -9.18 29.71 -39.65
C SER A 97 -9.94 29.41 -40.95
N TYR A 98 -9.38 28.57 -41.82
CA TYR A 98 -9.87 28.26 -43.16
C TYR A 98 -9.98 26.75 -43.44
N GLY A 99 -9.50 25.91 -42.52
CA GLY A 99 -9.58 24.46 -42.63
C GLY A 99 -8.67 23.91 -43.72
N LEU A 100 -7.41 24.36 -43.66
CA LEU A 100 -6.35 23.95 -44.57
C LEU A 100 -5.51 22.85 -43.95
N LEU A 101 -5.08 21.90 -44.77
CA LEU A 101 -4.08 20.92 -44.39
C LEU A 101 -2.80 21.25 -45.15
N TYR A 102 -1.75 21.61 -44.42
CA TYR A 102 -0.44 21.86 -45.01
C TYR A 102 0.50 20.69 -44.81
N ARG A 103 1.50 20.62 -45.70
CA ARG A 103 2.68 19.79 -45.56
C ARG A 103 3.93 20.63 -45.73
N ILE A 104 4.90 20.41 -44.85
CA ILE A 104 6.22 21.03 -44.86
C ILE A 104 7.23 19.91 -45.03
N ASP A 105 8.14 20.08 -45.98
CA ASP A 105 9.29 19.20 -46.17
C ASP A 105 10.52 19.90 -45.57
N PRO A 106 11.01 19.47 -44.39
CA PRO A 106 12.18 20.09 -43.77
C PRO A 106 13.43 20.06 -44.66
N GLY A 107 13.56 19.06 -45.55
CA GLY A 107 14.69 18.94 -46.47
C GLY A 107 14.70 19.98 -47.59
N LYS A 108 13.56 20.65 -47.83
CA LYS A 108 13.43 21.74 -48.81
C LYS A 108 13.58 23.13 -48.20
N LEU A 109 13.81 23.25 -46.90
CA LEU A 109 13.98 24.55 -46.23
C LEU A 109 15.38 25.11 -46.53
N SER A 110 15.43 26.27 -47.18
CA SER A 110 16.67 26.99 -47.47
C SER A 110 16.79 28.23 -46.60
N SER A 111 17.95 28.47 -45.98
CA SER A 111 18.28 29.74 -45.29
C SER A 111 17.33 30.17 -44.15
N GLY A 112 16.84 29.23 -43.34
CA GLY A 112 16.06 29.57 -42.14
C GLY A 112 14.60 29.95 -42.42
N ARG A 113 14.16 29.97 -43.68
CA ARG A 113 12.81 30.33 -44.10
C ARG A 113 12.27 29.38 -45.17
N GLY A 114 10.97 29.15 -45.15
CA GLY A 114 10.28 28.38 -46.18
C GLY A 114 8.79 28.66 -46.23
N GLN A 115 8.08 27.92 -47.07
CA GLN A 115 6.63 28.00 -47.21
C GLN A 115 6.06 26.58 -47.27
N ALA A 116 4.90 26.39 -46.65
CA ALA A 116 4.22 25.09 -46.65
C ALA A 116 3.41 24.87 -47.94
N GLU A 117 3.29 23.61 -48.36
CA GLU A 117 2.42 23.18 -49.47
C GLU A 117 0.99 22.95 -48.93
N ILE A 118 -0.03 23.53 -49.58
CA ILE A 118 -1.45 23.21 -49.27
C ILE A 118 -1.78 21.86 -49.88
N VAL A 119 -2.00 20.84 -49.04
CA VAL A 119 -2.42 19.51 -49.48
C VAL A 119 -3.92 19.46 -49.69
N TYR A 120 -4.68 20.09 -48.80
CA TYR A 120 -6.13 20.15 -48.89
C TYR A 120 -6.65 21.53 -48.48
N GLN A 121 -7.68 21.97 -49.19
CA GLN A 121 -8.47 23.16 -48.86
C GLN A 121 -9.94 22.90 -49.21
N SER A 122 -10.87 23.42 -48.41
CA SER A 122 -12.29 23.43 -48.79
C SER A 122 -12.50 24.38 -49.99
N PRO A 123 -13.36 24.06 -50.96
CA PRO A 123 -13.56 24.88 -52.17
C PRO A 123 -13.98 26.34 -51.90
N ASP A 124 -14.76 26.59 -50.84
CA ASP A 124 -15.31 27.91 -50.48
C ASP A 124 -14.99 28.31 -49.02
N GLY A 125 -14.18 27.52 -48.31
CA GLY A 125 -13.84 27.74 -46.91
C GLY A 125 -15.01 27.59 -45.92
N ARG A 126 -16.17 27.11 -46.39
CA ARG A 126 -17.40 26.97 -45.61
C ARG A 126 -18.05 25.63 -45.90
N LYS A 127 -19.06 25.27 -45.10
CA LYS A 127 -20.05 24.24 -45.47
C LYS A 127 -21.45 24.85 -45.24
N GLY A 128 -22.49 24.23 -45.80
CA GLY A 128 -23.86 24.78 -45.84
C GLY A 128 -24.30 25.51 -44.57
N GLY A 129 -24.90 26.70 -44.72
CA GLY A 129 -25.31 27.57 -43.59
C GLY A 129 -24.28 28.65 -43.20
N GLY A 130 -23.12 28.72 -43.87
CA GLY A 130 -22.15 29.82 -43.72
C GLY A 130 -21.13 29.65 -42.59
N VAL A 131 -21.10 28.47 -41.94
CA VAL A 131 -20.15 28.15 -40.87
C VAL A 131 -18.75 27.91 -41.45
N PRO A 132 -17.67 28.45 -40.86
CA PRO A 132 -16.31 28.21 -41.31
C PRO A 132 -15.94 26.72 -41.23
N PHE A 133 -15.25 26.23 -42.27
CA PHE A 133 -14.64 24.91 -42.26
C PHE A 133 -13.31 25.01 -41.50
N GLN A 134 -13.14 24.26 -40.41
CA GLN A 134 -11.98 24.43 -39.51
C GLN A 134 -11.40 23.08 -39.11
N PHE A 135 -10.10 22.87 -39.33
CA PHE A 135 -9.42 21.73 -38.74
C PHE A 135 -8.86 22.09 -37.38
N GLY A 136 -8.76 21.12 -36.48
CA GLY A 136 -7.98 21.38 -35.27
C GLY A 136 -7.60 20.19 -34.42
N GLY A 137 -7.37 19.05 -35.06
CA GLY A 137 -6.63 17.94 -34.47
C GLY A 137 -5.97 17.10 -35.56
N LEU A 138 -4.78 16.56 -35.26
CA LEU A 138 -4.02 15.69 -36.16
C LEU A 138 -3.51 14.44 -35.45
N ALA A 139 -3.58 13.30 -36.13
CA ALA A 139 -2.89 12.07 -35.76
C ALA A 139 -2.26 11.40 -36.99
N PHE A 140 -1.06 10.87 -36.82
CA PHE A 140 -0.39 10.06 -37.83
C PHE A 140 -0.62 8.58 -37.56
N GLN A 141 -0.97 7.82 -38.60
CA GLN A 141 -1.06 6.37 -38.58
C GLN A 141 -0.07 5.75 -39.57
N PRO A 142 0.88 4.93 -39.10
CA PRO A 142 1.81 4.24 -39.98
C PRO A 142 1.08 3.20 -40.83
N LYS A 143 1.65 2.91 -42.00
CA LYS A 143 1.13 1.94 -42.96
C LYS A 143 0.94 0.56 -42.34
N SER A 144 -0.22 -0.02 -42.60
CA SER A 144 -0.61 -1.36 -42.14
C SER A 144 -1.66 -1.94 -43.09
N PRO A 145 -2.00 -3.24 -42.98
CA PRO A 145 -3.12 -3.80 -43.74
C PRO A 145 -4.43 -3.03 -43.55
N ALA A 146 -4.69 -2.50 -42.35
CA ALA A 146 -5.88 -1.70 -42.04
C ALA A 146 -5.95 -0.38 -42.83
N THR A 147 -4.80 0.19 -43.21
CA THR A 147 -4.72 1.42 -43.99
C THR A 147 -4.66 1.17 -45.50
N GLY A 148 -4.75 -0.09 -45.95
CA GLY A 148 -4.44 -0.44 -47.34
C GLY A 148 -2.95 -0.26 -47.67
N ASN A 149 -2.07 -0.45 -46.69
CA ASN A 149 -0.61 -0.26 -46.77
C ASN A 149 -0.18 1.19 -47.10
N LYS A 150 -0.95 2.18 -46.64
CA LYS A 150 -0.66 3.61 -46.77
C LYS A 150 -0.38 4.24 -45.42
N ASP A 151 0.56 5.17 -45.36
CA ASP A 151 0.70 6.05 -44.21
C ASP A 151 -0.46 7.07 -44.26
N LEU A 152 -1.23 7.18 -43.18
CA LEU A 152 -2.43 8.04 -43.14
C LEU A 152 -2.27 9.18 -42.13
N VAL A 153 -2.70 10.37 -42.54
CA VAL A 153 -2.83 11.55 -41.69
C VAL A 153 -4.31 11.79 -41.42
N TRP A 154 -4.72 11.54 -40.19
CA TRP A 154 -6.10 11.74 -39.71
C TRP A 154 -6.28 13.17 -39.23
N VAL A 155 -7.37 13.81 -39.66
CA VAL A 155 -7.66 15.21 -39.36
C VAL A 155 -9.10 15.36 -38.89
N CYS A 156 -9.28 16.01 -37.75
CA CYS A 156 -10.61 16.37 -37.24
C CYS A 156 -11.02 17.75 -37.78
N GLU A 157 -12.18 17.82 -38.40
CA GLU A 157 -12.87 19.06 -38.69
C GLU A 157 -13.85 19.37 -37.55
N GLN A 158 -13.69 20.56 -36.97
CA GLN A 158 -14.23 20.89 -35.66
C GLN A 158 -15.73 21.17 -35.67
N ASN A 159 -16.23 21.90 -36.68
CA ASN A 159 -17.55 22.53 -36.63
C ASN A 159 -18.67 21.64 -37.18
N HIS A 160 -18.32 20.63 -37.97
CA HIS A 160 -19.28 19.74 -38.62
C HIS A 160 -19.12 18.29 -38.16
N GLY A 161 -18.20 17.97 -37.24
CA GLY A 161 -18.03 16.61 -36.73
C GLY A 161 -17.55 15.62 -37.79
N MET A 162 -16.73 16.10 -38.73
CA MET A 162 -16.17 15.31 -39.82
C MET A 162 -14.77 14.83 -39.46
N LEU A 163 -14.49 13.56 -39.75
CA LEU A 163 -13.16 12.98 -39.67
C LEU A 163 -12.68 12.67 -41.08
N TYR A 164 -11.48 13.15 -41.41
CA TYR A 164 -10.82 12.89 -42.68
C TYR A 164 -9.55 12.07 -42.46
N ALA A 165 -9.14 11.27 -43.45
CA ALA A 165 -7.81 10.70 -43.52
C ALA A 165 -7.21 10.93 -44.91
N PHE A 166 -5.96 11.40 -44.95
CA PHE A 166 -5.22 11.64 -46.19
C PHE A 166 -4.04 10.67 -46.28
N ASP A 167 -3.74 10.21 -47.49
CA ASP A 167 -2.50 9.49 -47.76
C ASP A 167 -1.32 10.45 -47.57
N ALA A 168 -0.32 10.09 -46.75
CA ALA A 168 0.84 10.96 -46.51
C ALA A 168 1.66 11.19 -47.80
N ALA A 169 1.59 10.25 -48.75
CA ALA A 169 2.20 10.38 -50.07
C ALA A 169 1.33 11.17 -51.06
N ALA A 170 0.15 11.65 -50.66
CA ALA A 170 -0.76 12.37 -51.54
C ALA A 170 -0.11 13.61 -52.17
N ALA A 171 -0.40 13.84 -53.44
CA ALA A 171 -0.08 15.09 -54.10
C ALA A 171 -1.01 16.21 -53.59
N PRO A 172 -0.58 17.49 -53.63
CA PRO A 172 -1.46 18.62 -53.38
C PRO A 172 -2.77 18.55 -54.16
N GLY A 173 -3.90 18.80 -53.49
CA GLY A 173 -5.25 18.73 -54.06
C GLY A 173 -5.86 17.34 -54.13
N SER A 174 -5.21 16.31 -53.56
CA SER A 174 -5.78 14.95 -53.51
C SER A 174 -7.02 14.88 -52.62
N ALA A 175 -7.98 14.06 -53.02
CA ALA A 175 -9.14 13.73 -52.20
C ALA A 175 -8.72 12.92 -50.95
N PRO A 176 -9.46 13.04 -49.84
CA PRO A 176 -9.25 12.21 -48.67
C PRO A 176 -9.53 10.73 -48.99
N VAL A 177 -8.75 9.83 -48.38
CA VAL A 177 -8.96 8.36 -48.43
C VAL A 177 -10.13 7.93 -47.54
N VAL A 178 -10.36 8.67 -46.45
CA VAL A 178 -11.51 8.49 -45.57
C VAL A 178 -12.19 9.84 -45.39
N GLU A 179 -13.51 9.85 -45.54
CA GLU A 179 -14.38 10.96 -45.17
C GLU A 179 -15.54 10.37 -44.36
N LEU A 180 -15.59 10.68 -43.07
CA LEU A 180 -16.52 10.08 -42.12
C LEU A 180 -17.28 11.16 -41.34
N GLN A 181 -18.60 11.18 -41.50
CA GLN A 181 -19.51 11.99 -40.71
C GLN A 181 -19.84 11.25 -39.40
N LEU A 182 -19.36 11.75 -38.26
CA LEU A 182 -19.61 11.12 -36.96
C LEU A 182 -20.99 11.48 -36.38
N LYS A 183 -21.52 12.67 -36.70
CA LYS A 183 -22.85 13.14 -36.27
C LYS A 183 -23.46 14.08 -37.30
N GLN A 184 -24.78 14.08 -37.49
CA GLN A 184 -25.47 14.90 -38.51
C GLN A 184 -25.84 16.32 -38.04
N ASP A 185 -25.84 16.58 -36.72
CA ASP A 185 -26.25 17.85 -36.12
C ASP A 185 -25.09 18.85 -35.91
N LYS A 186 -25.40 20.08 -35.45
CA LYS A 186 -24.43 21.13 -35.11
C LYS A 186 -23.46 20.66 -34.01
N VAL A 187 -22.23 20.35 -34.39
CA VAL A 187 -21.14 20.02 -33.46
C VAL A 187 -20.53 21.32 -32.95
N VAL A 188 -20.25 21.39 -31.64
CA VAL A 188 -19.51 22.52 -31.05
C VAL A 188 -18.03 22.37 -31.38
N TRP A 189 -17.50 21.15 -31.20
CA TRP A 189 -16.08 20.89 -31.35
C TRP A 189 -15.80 19.38 -31.50
N LEU A 190 -14.98 19.00 -32.48
CA LEU A 190 -14.36 17.68 -32.62
C LEU A 190 -12.84 17.83 -32.59
N THR A 191 -12.15 17.15 -31.68
CA THR A 191 -10.73 17.43 -31.41
C THR A 191 -9.94 16.22 -30.91
N SER A 192 -8.66 16.48 -30.66
CA SER A 192 -7.71 15.62 -29.94
C SER A 192 -7.65 14.19 -30.48
N PRO A 193 -7.47 13.97 -31.78
CA PRO A 193 -7.28 12.63 -32.30
C PRO A 193 -6.00 12.03 -31.71
N ILE A 194 -6.13 10.90 -31.03
CA ILE A 194 -4.99 10.13 -30.52
C ILE A 194 -5.09 8.71 -31.08
N LEU A 195 -4.04 8.29 -31.78
CA LEU A 195 -3.95 6.93 -32.30
C LEU A 195 -3.47 5.99 -31.19
N GLN A 196 -4.27 4.97 -30.90
CA GLN A 196 -3.85 3.79 -30.18
C GLN A 196 -3.30 2.75 -31.17
N PRO A 197 -1.99 2.44 -31.12
CA PRO A 197 -1.41 1.41 -31.98
C PRO A 197 -1.88 0.00 -31.54
N GLY A 198 -1.89 -0.93 -32.48
CA GLY A 198 -2.28 -2.32 -32.23
C GLY A 198 -2.55 -3.07 -33.54
N VAL A 199 -2.91 -4.35 -33.44
CA VAL A 199 -3.33 -5.16 -34.59
C VAL A 199 -4.58 -4.57 -35.24
N GLU A 200 -5.52 -4.11 -34.40
CA GLU A 200 -6.68 -3.33 -34.79
C GLU A 200 -6.52 -1.92 -34.21
N PRO A 201 -5.88 -1.00 -34.93
CA PRO A 201 -5.61 0.33 -34.41
C PRO A 201 -6.92 1.12 -34.21
N VAL A 202 -6.95 1.94 -33.17
CA VAL A 202 -8.13 2.73 -32.80
C VAL A 202 -7.75 4.19 -32.69
N LEU A 203 -8.54 5.06 -33.30
CA LEU A 203 -8.44 6.50 -33.11
C LEU A 203 -9.44 6.93 -32.02
N TRP A 204 -8.93 7.58 -30.98
CA TRP A 204 -9.74 8.16 -29.91
C TRP A 204 -9.94 9.64 -30.18
N LEU A 205 -11.20 10.09 -30.07
CA LEU A 205 -11.61 11.47 -30.34
C LEU A 205 -12.50 11.99 -29.20
N LEU A 206 -12.49 13.31 -28.98
CA LEU A 206 -13.51 13.99 -28.18
C LEU A 206 -14.47 14.74 -29.09
N LEU A 207 -15.77 14.46 -28.91
CA LEU A 207 -16.88 15.13 -29.60
C LEU A 207 -17.70 15.93 -28.58
N VAL A 208 -17.91 17.21 -28.83
CA VAL A 208 -18.70 18.11 -27.97
C VAL A 208 -19.94 18.61 -28.73
N ASP A 209 -21.13 18.39 -28.17
CA ASP A 209 -22.43 18.69 -28.80
C ASP A 209 -23.16 19.89 -28.16
N TYR A 210 -24.00 20.58 -28.95
CA TYR A 210 -24.77 21.79 -28.61
C TYR A 210 -26.05 21.53 -27.79
N GLN A 211 -26.53 20.29 -27.66
CA GLN A 211 -27.93 20.02 -27.28
C GLN A 211 -28.36 20.36 -25.84
N THR A 212 -27.51 20.90 -24.97
CA THR A 212 -27.94 21.30 -23.61
C THR A 212 -27.37 22.65 -23.20
N THR A 213 -28.23 23.67 -23.25
CA THR A 213 -28.28 24.90 -22.43
C THR A 213 -26.94 25.48 -21.92
N GLU A 214 -26.57 26.65 -22.46
CA GLU A 214 -25.74 27.75 -21.92
C GLU A 214 -24.36 27.48 -21.27
N ALA A 215 -23.93 26.24 -21.06
CA ALA A 215 -22.59 25.93 -20.55
C ALA A 215 -21.81 25.06 -21.55
N ILE A 216 -20.70 25.60 -22.06
CA ILE A 216 -19.70 24.88 -22.87
C ILE A 216 -19.35 23.55 -22.17
N GLY A 217 -19.53 22.41 -22.85
CA GLY A 217 -19.10 21.07 -22.39
C GLY A 217 -20.16 20.16 -21.74
N ALA A 218 -21.45 20.54 -21.68
CA ALA A 218 -22.46 19.73 -20.98
C ALA A 218 -22.73 18.33 -21.61
N ALA A 219 -22.52 18.15 -22.92
CA ALA A 219 -22.67 16.87 -23.63
C ALA A 219 -21.43 16.52 -24.47
N SER A 220 -20.33 16.15 -23.80
CA SER A 220 -19.14 15.60 -24.45
C SER A 220 -19.20 14.06 -24.53
N GLN A 221 -18.69 13.50 -25.62
CA GLN A 221 -18.60 12.07 -25.87
C GLN A 221 -17.17 11.69 -26.23
N LEU A 222 -16.71 10.60 -25.63
CA LEU A 222 -15.50 9.91 -26.06
C LEU A 222 -15.86 8.97 -27.21
N VAL A 223 -15.22 9.16 -28.36
CA VAL A 223 -15.48 8.35 -29.56
C VAL A 223 -14.27 7.48 -29.84
N SER A 224 -14.51 6.18 -30.05
CA SER A 224 -13.49 5.28 -30.60
C SER A 224 -13.83 4.95 -32.05
N VAL A 225 -12.90 5.22 -32.96
CA VAL A 225 -13.04 4.95 -34.38
C VAL A 225 -12.02 3.89 -34.78
N PRO A 226 -12.42 2.74 -35.35
CA PRO A 226 -11.46 1.83 -35.95
C PRO A 226 -10.65 2.55 -37.03
N ALA A 227 -9.33 2.65 -36.86
CA ALA A 227 -8.45 3.40 -37.74
C ALA A 227 -8.13 2.57 -39.00
N LYS A 228 -9.10 2.48 -39.91
CA LYS A 228 -9.02 1.70 -41.15
C LYS A 228 -9.65 2.42 -42.33
N VAL A 229 -9.22 2.08 -43.55
CA VAL A 229 -9.89 2.52 -44.77
C VAL A 229 -11.29 1.91 -44.85
N GLY A 230 -12.28 2.69 -45.30
CA GLY A 230 -13.67 2.23 -45.42
C GLY A 230 -14.42 2.09 -44.10
N VAL A 231 -13.90 2.67 -43.00
CA VAL A 231 -14.61 2.75 -41.72
C VAL A 231 -15.97 3.44 -41.89
N LYS A 232 -16.99 2.90 -41.23
CA LYS A 232 -18.36 3.47 -41.19
C LYS A 232 -18.69 3.96 -39.79
N VAL A 233 -19.63 4.88 -39.68
CA VAL A 233 -20.07 5.41 -38.37
C VAL A 233 -20.64 4.30 -37.46
N SER A 234 -21.24 3.26 -38.05
CA SER A 234 -21.71 2.06 -37.34
C SER A 234 -20.60 1.24 -36.69
N ASP A 235 -19.35 1.41 -37.15
CA ASP A 235 -18.18 0.74 -36.58
C ASP A 235 -17.63 1.52 -35.36
N CYS A 236 -18.04 2.78 -35.18
CA CYS A 236 -17.60 3.64 -34.10
C CYS A 236 -18.37 3.33 -32.80
N LYS A 237 -17.72 3.53 -31.65
CA LYS A 237 -18.37 3.49 -30.33
C LYS A 237 -18.35 4.87 -29.69
N PHE A 238 -19.49 5.25 -29.13
CA PHE A 238 -19.69 6.52 -28.44
C PHE A 238 -19.93 6.25 -26.96
N THR A 239 -19.02 6.76 -26.13
CA THR A 239 -19.11 6.67 -24.67
C THR A 239 -19.41 8.06 -24.12
N ALA A 240 -20.40 8.18 -23.24
CA ALA A 240 -20.67 9.45 -22.57
C ALA A 240 -19.46 9.85 -21.71
N ALA A 241 -18.94 11.05 -21.95
CA ALA A 241 -17.81 11.61 -21.21
C ALA A 241 -18.10 13.09 -20.92
N PRO A 242 -19.11 13.40 -20.07
CA PRO A 242 -19.57 14.76 -19.89
C PRO A 242 -18.42 15.69 -19.51
N GLN A 243 -18.37 16.88 -20.12
CA GLN A 243 -17.37 17.90 -19.84
C GLN A 243 -15.93 17.54 -20.21
N ALA A 244 -15.68 16.40 -20.86
CA ALA A 244 -14.36 16.06 -21.36
C ALA A 244 -13.84 17.11 -22.35
N MET A 245 -12.60 17.56 -22.15
CA MET A 245 -11.94 18.62 -22.91
C MET A 245 -10.57 18.20 -23.46
N SER A 246 -9.90 17.25 -22.81
CA SER A 246 -8.55 16.81 -23.17
C SER A 246 -8.39 15.30 -23.04
N MET A 247 -7.43 14.75 -23.79
CA MET A 247 -7.04 13.34 -23.69
C MET A 247 -5.53 13.18 -23.73
N ALA A 248 -5.06 12.10 -23.12
CA ALA A 248 -3.72 11.57 -23.30
C ALA A 248 -3.77 10.05 -23.28
N LEU A 249 -2.89 9.39 -24.03
CA LEU A 249 -2.85 7.93 -24.11
C LEU A 249 -1.44 7.44 -23.81
N ARG A 250 -1.35 6.40 -22.99
CA ARG A 250 -0.15 5.57 -22.87
C ARG A 250 -0.57 4.11 -22.81
N ASP A 251 -0.01 3.30 -23.69
CA ASP A 251 -0.32 1.88 -23.84
C ASP A 251 -1.84 1.63 -23.94
N ARG A 252 -2.45 1.08 -22.88
CA ARG A 252 -3.88 0.78 -22.78
C ARG A 252 -4.64 1.71 -21.85
N ALA A 253 -3.98 2.68 -21.23
CA ALA A 253 -4.58 3.66 -20.35
C ALA A 253 -4.84 4.96 -21.12
N LEU A 254 -6.12 5.22 -21.42
CA LEU A 254 -6.56 6.50 -21.94
C LEU A 254 -6.98 7.37 -20.76
N TYR A 255 -6.39 8.55 -20.65
CA TYR A 255 -6.72 9.56 -19.66
C TYR A 255 -7.61 10.61 -20.30
N VAL A 256 -8.67 11.01 -19.59
CA VAL A 256 -9.65 12.00 -20.04
C VAL A 256 -9.80 13.07 -18.96
N GLY A 257 -9.43 14.31 -19.30
CA GLY A 257 -9.56 15.47 -18.42
C GLY A 257 -10.81 16.26 -18.76
N ASP A 258 -11.53 16.73 -17.75
CA ASP A 258 -12.77 17.48 -17.92
C ASP A 258 -12.66 18.95 -17.49
N SER A 259 -13.69 19.73 -17.82
CA SER A 259 -13.75 21.17 -17.52
C SER A 259 -13.94 21.51 -16.03
N LYS A 260 -14.09 20.50 -15.16
CA LYS A 260 -14.22 20.65 -13.70
C LYS A 260 -12.94 20.25 -12.95
N GLY A 261 -11.86 19.94 -13.66
CA GLY A 261 -10.63 19.50 -13.03
C GLY A 261 -10.63 18.03 -12.60
N ARG A 262 -11.57 17.22 -13.12
CA ARG A 262 -11.56 15.78 -12.88
C ARG A 262 -10.78 15.10 -13.98
N VAL A 263 -9.93 14.16 -13.57
CA VAL A 263 -9.18 13.29 -14.44
C VAL A 263 -9.77 11.90 -14.32
N HIS A 264 -10.11 11.32 -15.46
CA HIS A 264 -10.61 9.96 -15.58
C HIS A 264 -9.61 9.07 -16.29
N ARG A 265 -9.62 7.78 -15.96
CA ARG A 265 -8.89 6.73 -16.66
C ARG A 265 -9.88 5.76 -17.30
N VAL A 266 -9.59 5.38 -18.53
CA VAL A 266 -10.31 4.36 -19.29
C VAL A 266 -9.32 3.26 -19.66
N ASP A 267 -9.60 2.03 -19.23
CA ASP A 267 -8.91 0.86 -19.77
C ASP A 267 -9.48 0.57 -21.17
N THR A 268 -8.65 0.82 -22.17
CA THR A 268 -9.01 0.66 -23.59
C THR A 268 -9.27 -0.80 -23.98
N SER A 269 -8.81 -1.77 -23.18
CA SER A 269 -9.02 -3.20 -23.39
C SER A 269 -10.31 -3.74 -22.76
N ALA A 270 -10.88 -3.02 -21.79
CA ALA A 270 -12.12 -3.42 -21.15
C ALA A 270 -13.32 -3.28 -22.11
N LEU A 271 -14.23 -4.28 -22.09
CA LEU A 271 -15.41 -4.30 -22.95
C LEU A 271 -16.35 -3.09 -22.74
N GLY A 272 -16.42 -2.57 -21.50
CA GLY A 272 -17.32 -1.49 -21.10
C GLY A 272 -16.76 -0.07 -21.21
N ARG A 273 -15.43 0.09 -21.33
CA ARG A 273 -14.73 1.39 -21.47
C ARG A 273 -15.27 2.51 -20.57
N SER A 274 -15.61 2.16 -19.33
CA SER A 274 -16.18 3.10 -18.36
C SER A 274 -15.12 4.10 -17.89
N LEU A 275 -15.50 5.37 -17.75
CA LEU A 275 -14.64 6.39 -17.14
C LEU A 275 -14.54 6.13 -15.63
N GLN A 276 -13.36 5.73 -15.18
CA GLN A 276 -13.05 5.61 -13.75
C GLN A 276 -12.43 6.92 -13.28
N MET A 277 -12.95 7.51 -12.20
CA MET A 277 -12.35 8.70 -11.62
C MET A 277 -10.95 8.35 -11.08
N LEU A 278 -9.95 9.09 -11.53
CA LEU A 278 -8.55 8.93 -11.12
C LEU A 278 -8.16 9.99 -10.09
N ALA A 279 -8.48 11.26 -10.37
CA ALA A 279 -8.16 12.38 -9.50
C ALA A 279 -9.14 13.55 -9.69
N THR A 280 -9.25 14.40 -8.67
CA THR A 280 -9.88 15.73 -8.76
C THR A 280 -8.84 16.76 -8.32
N LEU A 281 -8.64 17.81 -9.11
CA LEU A 281 -7.71 18.89 -8.78
C LEU A 281 -8.39 19.95 -7.88
N ASP A 282 -7.63 20.55 -6.97
CA ASP A 282 -8.15 21.38 -5.85
C ASP A 282 -8.73 22.75 -6.23
N ALA A 283 -8.77 23.14 -7.51
CA ALA A 283 -9.26 24.44 -7.97
C ALA A 283 -10.13 24.26 -9.23
N PRO A 284 -11.01 25.22 -9.60
CA PRO A 284 -11.62 25.19 -10.92
C PRO A 284 -10.52 25.12 -11.98
N ALA A 285 -10.35 23.94 -12.55
CA ALA A 285 -9.31 23.65 -13.50
C ALA A 285 -9.97 23.36 -14.84
N LEU A 286 -9.81 24.29 -15.77
CA LEU A 286 -10.14 24.03 -17.16
C LEU A 286 -8.99 23.22 -17.75
N LEU A 287 -9.14 21.90 -17.79
CA LEU A 287 -8.10 21.00 -18.26
C LEU A 287 -8.02 21.04 -19.78
N LEU A 288 -7.07 21.81 -20.32
CA LEU A 288 -6.95 22.00 -21.77
C LEU A 288 -6.05 20.97 -22.43
N HIS A 289 -4.95 20.58 -21.80
CA HIS A 289 -3.96 19.70 -22.40
C HIS A 289 -3.36 18.74 -21.40
N MET A 290 -3.06 17.53 -21.87
CA MET A 290 -2.47 16.47 -21.07
C MET A 290 -1.40 15.74 -21.87
N ALA A 291 -0.37 15.25 -21.19
CA ALA A 291 0.62 14.34 -21.75
C ALA A 291 1.00 13.28 -20.72
N VAL A 292 1.33 12.08 -21.16
CA VAL A 292 1.88 11.05 -20.30
C VAL A 292 3.37 10.94 -20.56
N ASP A 293 4.19 11.03 -19.53
CA ASP A 293 5.63 10.90 -19.66
C ASP A 293 6.09 9.44 -19.72
N GLY A 294 7.40 9.28 -19.83
CA GLY A 294 8.03 7.99 -20.02
C GLY A 294 7.68 6.99 -18.95
N GLY A 295 7.54 7.39 -17.68
CA GLY A 295 7.16 6.42 -16.65
C GLY A 295 5.73 6.56 -16.18
N GLY A 296 4.86 7.02 -17.07
CA GLY A 296 3.42 6.94 -16.84
C GLY A 296 2.87 8.03 -15.92
N TYR A 297 3.65 9.06 -15.56
CA TYR A 297 3.05 10.22 -14.90
C TYR A 297 2.24 11.01 -15.90
N LEU A 298 1.06 11.43 -15.47
CA LEU A 298 0.17 12.27 -16.26
C LEU A 298 0.44 13.73 -15.90
N TRP A 299 0.85 14.49 -16.90
CA TRP A 299 1.04 15.93 -16.84
C TRP A 299 -0.22 16.62 -17.33
N VAL A 300 -0.73 17.57 -16.56
CA VAL A 300 -2.03 18.20 -16.80
C VAL A 300 -1.88 19.72 -16.74
N ALA A 301 -2.16 20.39 -17.86
CA ALA A 301 -2.13 21.84 -17.96
C ALA A 301 -3.48 22.47 -17.57
N ASN A 302 -3.43 23.48 -16.72
CA ASN A 302 -4.53 24.37 -16.36
C ASN A 302 -4.07 25.81 -16.68
N ALA A 303 -4.41 26.42 -17.80
CA ALA A 303 -5.77 26.77 -18.14
C ALA A 303 -6.16 28.10 -17.48
N VAL A 304 -7.02 27.98 -16.47
CA VAL A 304 -7.64 29.11 -15.75
C VAL A 304 -6.84 29.51 -14.51
N ALA A 305 -6.16 28.56 -13.86
CA ALA A 305 -5.32 28.85 -12.70
C ALA A 305 -3.92 29.26 -13.16
N LYS A 306 -3.74 30.53 -13.58
CA LYS A 306 -2.45 31.23 -13.80
C LYS A 306 -1.22 30.32 -13.99
N GLY A 307 -1.16 29.57 -15.08
CA GLY A 307 0.05 28.82 -15.42
C GLY A 307 0.30 27.53 -14.65
N MET A 308 -0.70 26.93 -14.00
CA MET A 308 -0.50 25.72 -13.20
C MET A 308 -0.38 24.47 -14.08
N LEU A 309 0.71 23.72 -13.87
CA LEU A 309 0.98 22.39 -14.41
C LEU A 309 0.97 21.37 -13.27
N TYR A 310 0.06 20.41 -13.35
CA TYR A 310 -0.06 19.34 -12.36
C TYR A 310 0.61 18.07 -12.87
N VAL A 311 1.20 17.30 -11.95
CA VAL A 311 1.80 16.00 -12.24
C VAL A 311 1.14 14.97 -11.36
N LEU A 312 0.52 13.97 -11.98
CA LEU A 312 -0.17 12.88 -11.30
C LEU A 312 0.59 11.57 -11.49
N SER A 313 0.66 10.74 -10.44
CA SER A 313 1.14 9.36 -10.54
C SER A 313 0.21 8.51 -11.41
N PRO A 314 0.60 7.28 -11.82
CA PRO A 314 -0.29 6.38 -12.56
C PRO A 314 -1.55 6.01 -11.77
N SER A 315 -1.49 6.08 -10.43
CA SER A 315 -2.61 5.87 -9.50
C SER A 315 -3.43 7.13 -9.21
N GLY A 316 -3.07 8.29 -9.78
CA GLY A 316 -3.83 9.53 -9.66
C GLY A 316 -3.40 10.43 -8.50
N GLU A 317 -2.28 10.14 -7.85
CA GLU A 317 -1.80 10.93 -6.72
C GLU A 317 -1.03 12.17 -7.22
N MET A 318 -1.29 13.33 -6.61
CA MET A 318 -0.62 14.57 -6.99
C MET A 318 0.84 14.58 -6.53
N MET A 319 1.75 14.44 -7.49
CA MET A 319 3.20 14.44 -7.27
C MET A 319 3.77 15.87 -7.18
N ALA A 320 3.23 16.77 -8.01
CA ALA A 320 3.61 18.17 -8.04
C ALA A 320 2.49 19.05 -8.60
N ALA A 321 2.49 20.32 -8.20
CA ALA A 321 1.69 21.38 -8.78
C ALA A 321 2.62 22.59 -8.98
N LEU A 322 2.88 22.95 -10.24
CA LEU A 322 3.94 23.88 -10.63
C LEU A 322 3.31 25.12 -11.25
N SER A 323 3.62 26.30 -10.73
CA SER A 323 3.26 27.56 -11.39
C SER A 323 4.34 27.88 -12.43
N LEU A 324 3.99 27.80 -13.70
CA LEU A 324 4.89 28.16 -14.79
C LEU A 324 4.94 29.69 -14.93
N SER A 325 6.15 30.23 -14.96
CA SER A 325 6.37 31.66 -15.09
C SER A 325 7.67 31.96 -15.81
N ARG A 326 7.69 33.11 -16.50
CA ARG A 326 8.90 33.71 -17.05
C ARG A 326 9.20 35.00 -16.31
N GLY A 327 10.03 34.92 -15.27
CA GLY A 327 10.24 36.04 -14.36
C GLY A 327 8.93 36.42 -13.67
N ALA A 328 8.43 37.64 -13.91
CA ALA A 328 7.16 38.12 -13.36
C ALA A 328 5.94 37.91 -14.29
N THR A 329 6.13 37.29 -15.47
CA THR A 329 5.05 37.08 -16.45
C THR A 329 4.52 35.65 -16.34
N ASP A 330 3.20 35.55 -16.19
CA ASP A 330 2.50 34.27 -16.14
C ASP A 330 2.54 33.59 -17.53
N VAL A 331 2.72 32.28 -17.54
CA VAL A 331 2.63 31.41 -18.74
C VAL A 331 1.20 30.87 -18.85
N LEU A 332 0.65 30.79 -20.05
CA LEU A 332 -0.62 30.12 -20.30
C LEU A 332 -0.35 28.74 -20.94
N PRO A 333 -0.32 27.64 -20.15
CA PRO A 333 0.13 26.35 -20.63
C PRO A 333 -0.85 25.74 -21.62
N GLY A 334 -0.34 25.45 -22.82
CA GLY A 334 -1.02 24.83 -23.95
C GLY A 334 -0.61 23.38 -24.15
N GLU A 335 -0.43 22.98 -25.41
CA GLU A 335 -0.07 21.61 -25.79
C GLU A 335 1.20 21.15 -25.06
N LEU A 336 1.14 19.92 -24.53
CA LEU A 336 2.19 19.28 -23.76
C LEU A 336 2.81 18.16 -24.57
N VAL A 337 4.15 18.05 -24.55
CA VAL A 337 4.85 16.93 -25.20
C VAL A 337 5.97 16.42 -24.29
N TRP A 338 6.04 15.10 -24.10
CA TRP A 338 7.14 14.48 -23.36
C TRP A 338 8.36 14.27 -24.28
N ASN A 339 9.51 14.76 -23.84
CA ASN A 339 10.81 14.54 -24.46
C ASN A 339 11.54 13.39 -23.76
N ALA A 340 11.55 12.23 -24.41
CA ALA A 340 12.16 11.01 -23.89
C ALA A 340 13.68 11.07 -23.73
N LYS A 341 14.37 11.93 -24.49
CA LYS A 341 15.84 12.00 -24.49
C LYS A 341 16.41 12.48 -23.16
N ASP A 342 15.82 13.57 -22.64
CA ASP A 342 16.26 14.23 -21.42
C ASP A 342 15.19 14.14 -20.32
N ASP A 343 14.13 13.37 -20.58
CA ASP A 343 12.99 13.12 -19.71
C ASP A 343 12.34 14.39 -19.14
N THR A 344 12.01 15.30 -20.06
CA THR A 344 11.40 16.60 -19.74
C THR A 344 10.04 16.71 -20.39
N VAL A 345 9.17 17.56 -19.85
CA VAL A 345 7.93 17.95 -20.53
C VAL A 345 8.10 19.33 -21.11
N LEU A 346 7.81 19.44 -22.40
CA LEU A 346 7.74 20.70 -23.13
C LEU A 346 6.31 21.20 -23.11
N VAL A 347 6.13 22.48 -22.84
CA VAL A 347 4.84 23.15 -22.70
C VAL A 347 4.82 24.34 -23.63
N ALA A 348 3.87 24.38 -24.57
CA ALA A 348 3.63 25.59 -25.35
C ALA A 348 3.02 26.68 -24.47
N ASP A 349 3.52 27.91 -24.60
CA ASP A 349 2.85 29.08 -24.03
C ASP A 349 1.89 29.67 -25.05
N VAL A 350 0.59 29.51 -24.81
CA VAL A 350 -0.49 30.03 -25.66
C VAL A 350 -0.67 31.54 -25.43
N GLY A 351 -0.15 32.07 -24.32
CA GLY A 351 -0.14 33.49 -24.06
C GLY A 351 0.81 34.23 -24.99
N ASP A 352 0.71 35.56 -25.01
CA ASP A 352 1.47 36.47 -25.88
C ASP A 352 2.97 36.59 -25.52
N ASN A 353 3.61 35.46 -25.25
CA ASN A 353 5.00 35.33 -24.80
C ASN A 353 5.89 34.65 -25.86
N GLY A 354 5.32 33.77 -26.70
CA GLY A 354 6.01 33.06 -27.78
C GLY A 354 7.12 32.13 -27.30
N ARG A 355 6.81 31.28 -26.31
CA ARG A 355 7.79 30.43 -25.63
C ARG A 355 7.35 28.98 -25.56
N VAL A 356 8.36 28.11 -25.51
CA VAL A 356 8.21 26.73 -25.06
C VAL A 356 8.89 26.62 -23.71
N MET A 357 8.17 26.22 -22.68
CA MET A 357 8.73 25.94 -21.36
C MET A 357 9.20 24.49 -21.33
N GLN A 358 10.43 24.24 -20.92
CA GLN A 358 10.95 22.92 -20.63
C GLN A 358 10.96 22.72 -19.11
N VAL A 359 10.22 21.71 -18.65
CA VAL A 359 10.02 21.40 -17.24
C VAL A 359 10.64 20.05 -16.91
N THR A 360 11.40 20.01 -15.82
CA THR A 360 12.01 18.80 -15.25
C THR A 360 11.71 18.75 -13.76
N LEU A 361 11.40 17.59 -13.20
CA LEU A 361 11.31 17.42 -11.75
C LEU A 361 12.73 17.37 -11.15
N GLU A 362 13.05 18.26 -10.21
CA GLU A 362 14.33 18.32 -9.49
C GLU A 362 14.39 17.29 -8.36
N GLY A 363 15.60 16.79 -8.08
CA GLY A 363 15.87 15.87 -6.98
C GLY A 363 15.52 14.41 -7.26
N VAL A 364 15.08 14.07 -8.47
CA VAL A 364 14.68 12.70 -8.84
C VAL A 364 15.68 12.15 -9.86
N PRO A 365 16.63 11.29 -9.47
CA PRO A 365 17.11 10.30 -10.40
C PRO A 365 15.88 9.50 -10.82
N ILE A 366 15.51 9.64 -12.08
CA ILE A 366 14.50 8.83 -12.72
C ILE A 366 15.05 7.42 -12.59
N GLY A 367 14.59 6.66 -11.60
CA GLY A 367 14.91 5.24 -11.53
C GLY A 367 14.67 4.67 -12.92
N PRO A 368 15.55 3.79 -13.44
CA PRO A 368 15.56 3.48 -14.85
C PRO A 368 14.15 3.08 -15.29
N VAL A 369 13.63 3.75 -16.31
CA VAL A 369 12.33 3.45 -16.91
C VAL A 369 12.58 2.92 -18.30
N GLY A 370 11.91 1.84 -18.66
CA GLY A 370 12.02 1.27 -19.99
C GLY A 370 11.40 2.19 -21.05
N PRO A 371 11.72 2.02 -22.34
CA PRO A 371 10.98 2.66 -23.43
C PRO A 371 9.47 2.35 -23.39
N ASP A 372 9.10 1.21 -22.78
CA ASP A 372 7.72 0.77 -22.53
C ASP A 372 7.05 1.46 -21.32
N GLY A 373 7.80 2.31 -20.61
CA GLY A 373 7.34 3.08 -19.46
C GLY A 373 7.18 2.33 -18.16
N LYS A 374 7.69 1.11 -18.07
CA LYS A 374 7.72 0.36 -16.82
C LYS A 374 8.91 0.75 -15.98
N ALA A 375 8.71 0.75 -14.66
CA ALA A 375 9.81 0.89 -13.72
C ALA A 375 10.77 -0.30 -13.88
N HIS A 376 12.03 -0.02 -14.18
CA HIS A 376 13.10 -0.99 -14.05
C HIS A 376 13.74 -0.92 -12.65
N TYR A 377 12.92 -0.85 -11.62
CA TYR A 377 13.37 -0.92 -10.24
C TYR A 377 12.32 -1.61 -9.37
N THR A 378 12.77 -2.19 -8.27
CA THR A 378 11.91 -2.72 -7.21
C THR A 378 12.10 -1.88 -5.97
N ILE A 379 10.99 -1.61 -5.28
CA ILE A 379 11.03 -1.05 -3.93
C ILE A 379 10.84 -2.19 -2.95
N SER A 380 11.76 -2.38 -2.03
CA SER A 380 11.55 -3.17 -0.82
C SER A 380 11.30 -2.23 0.34
N ALA A 381 10.38 -2.62 1.19
CA ALA A 381 10.40 -2.16 2.57
C ALA A 381 10.81 -3.35 3.42
N ASN A 382 11.60 -3.11 4.45
CA ASN A 382 11.78 -4.08 5.54
C ASN A 382 10.92 -3.60 6.72
N PRO A 383 9.58 -3.74 6.66
CA PRO A 383 8.73 -3.47 7.81
C PRO A 383 8.85 -4.62 8.82
N ASP A 384 8.94 -4.29 10.10
CA ASP A 384 8.42 -5.19 11.11
C ASP A 384 6.89 -5.17 11.07
N HIS A 385 6.24 -6.27 11.47
CA HIS A 385 4.83 -6.22 11.84
C HIS A 385 4.71 -5.43 13.15
N GLY A 386 3.91 -4.35 13.14
CA GLY A 386 3.77 -3.46 14.28
C GLY A 386 2.33 -3.35 14.77
N THR A 387 2.14 -3.39 16.08
CA THR A 387 0.92 -2.95 16.75
C THR A 387 1.20 -1.63 17.48
N THR A 388 0.25 -0.70 17.49
CA THR A 388 0.40 0.55 18.26
C THR A 388 -0.92 1.05 18.83
N LYS A 389 -0.85 1.90 19.87
CA LYS A 389 -2.01 2.53 20.49
C LYS A 389 -2.54 3.71 19.65
N PRO A 390 -3.81 4.12 19.78
CA PRO A 390 -4.37 5.19 18.97
C PRO A 390 -3.62 6.49 19.28
N GLY A 391 -3.27 7.25 18.23
CA GLY A 391 -2.47 8.48 18.35
C GLY A 391 -0.97 8.29 18.64
N ALA A 392 -0.46 7.05 18.75
CA ALA A 392 0.97 6.81 18.95
C ALA A 392 1.71 6.60 17.62
N VAL A 393 3.04 6.81 17.64
CA VAL A 393 3.92 6.46 16.52
C VAL A 393 4.02 4.93 16.44
N PHE A 394 3.99 4.35 15.23
CA PHE A 394 4.23 2.93 15.04
C PHE A 394 5.68 2.61 15.42
N ALA A 395 5.86 1.70 16.38
CA ALA A 395 7.18 1.36 16.92
C ALA A 395 7.94 0.43 15.95
N ALA A 396 8.74 1.02 15.08
CA ALA A 396 9.89 0.36 14.44
C ALA A 396 11.14 1.07 14.96
N PRO A 397 12.01 0.44 15.77
CA PRO A 397 13.16 1.10 16.42
C PRO A 397 14.06 1.87 15.44
N ASP A 398 14.18 1.37 14.21
CA ASP A 398 14.95 1.98 13.13
C ASP A 398 14.10 2.68 12.05
N GLY A 399 12.77 2.68 12.20
CA GLY A 399 11.78 3.13 11.20
C GLY A 399 11.50 2.09 10.10
N ILE A 400 10.48 2.35 9.27
CA ILE A 400 10.22 1.54 8.08
C ILE A 400 11.26 1.94 7.02
N LYS A 401 12.25 1.06 6.79
CA LYS A 401 13.29 1.30 5.79
C LYS A 401 12.79 0.95 4.40
N LEU A 402 12.62 1.98 3.56
CA LEU A 402 12.34 1.86 2.13
C LEU A 402 13.67 1.85 1.36
N GLU A 403 13.88 0.86 0.52
CA GLU A 403 15.03 0.77 -0.39
C GLU A 403 14.54 0.54 -1.82
N ALA A 404 15.14 1.26 -2.77
CA ALA A 404 14.92 1.03 -4.18
C ALA A 404 16.16 0.39 -4.80
N ARG A 405 15.96 -0.65 -5.59
CA ARG A 405 17.03 -1.35 -6.31
C ARG A 405 16.69 -1.42 -7.78
N SER A 406 17.68 -1.15 -8.62
CA SER A 406 17.55 -1.36 -10.06
C SER A 406 17.18 -2.82 -10.36
N THR A 407 16.45 -3.05 -11.44
CA THR A 407 16.27 -4.38 -12.04
C THR A 407 17.23 -4.61 -13.21
N LEU A 408 17.91 -3.55 -13.67
CA LEU A 408 18.97 -3.62 -14.67
C LEU A 408 20.30 -3.86 -13.93
N ASN A 409 21.00 -4.93 -14.30
CA ASN A 409 22.39 -5.27 -13.94
C ASN A 409 22.69 -5.30 -12.42
N ASP A 410 22.79 -6.48 -11.80
CA ASP A 410 23.28 -6.70 -10.42
C ASP A 410 22.48 -6.01 -9.29
N LYS A 411 21.31 -5.44 -9.60
CA LYS A 411 20.36 -4.81 -8.66
C LYS A 411 20.99 -3.80 -7.67
N PRO A 412 21.81 -2.83 -8.15
CA PRO A 412 22.38 -1.80 -7.29
C PRO A 412 21.27 -0.95 -6.65
N PRO A 413 21.49 -0.46 -5.42
CA PRO A 413 20.63 0.56 -4.83
C PRO A 413 20.61 1.81 -5.70
N ILE A 414 19.44 2.41 -5.85
CA ILE A 414 19.24 3.62 -6.63
C ILE A 414 18.38 4.61 -5.85
N ALA A 415 18.45 5.89 -6.22
CA ALA A 415 17.55 6.88 -5.68
C ALA A 415 16.31 7.02 -6.59
N ILE A 416 15.12 7.15 -6.00
CA ILE A 416 13.84 7.33 -6.71
C ILE A 416 12.87 8.18 -5.90
N ALA A 417 11.97 8.90 -6.57
CA ALA A 417 10.85 9.58 -5.92
C ALA A 417 9.60 8.69 -5.91
N VAL A 418 8.90 8.69 -4.78
CA VAL A 418 7.68 7.92 -4.57
C VAL A 418 6.65 8.74 -3.79
N SER A 419 5.38 8.35 -3.92
CA SER A 419 4.30 8.81 -3.06
C SER A 419 3.99 7.73 -2.03
N LEU A 420 3.84 8.15 -0.79
CA LEU A 420 3.40 7.34 0.34
C LEU A 420 1.94 7.69 0.62
N ARG A 421 1.09 6.67 0.78
CA ARG A 421 -0.30 6.81 1.21
C ARG A 421 -0.60 5.87 2.37
N VAL A 422 -1.41 6.34 3.30
CA VAL A 422 -1.95 5.54 4.40
C VAL A 422 -3.39 5.15 4.07
N ASP A 423 -3.69 3.84 4.09
CA ASP A 423 -5.01 3.28 3.81
C ASP A 423 -5.50 2.35 4.94
N PRO A 424 -6.83 2.27 5.19
CA PRO A 424 -7.84 3.14 4.63
C PRO A 424 -7.76 4.54 5.25
N ALA A 425 -8.08 5.58 4.48
CA ALA A 425 -8.03 6.98 4.94
C ALA A 425 -8.78 7.22 6.27
N GLU A 426 -9.87 6.50 6.47
CA GLU A 426 -10.75 6.57 7.64
C GLU A 426 -10.18 5.92 8.91
N ALA A 427 -9.09 5.16 8.80
CA ALA A 427 -8.37 4.64 9.97
C ALA A 427 -7.65 5.76 10.74
N GLY A 428 -7.48 6.94 10.14
CA GLY A 428 -6.92 8.13 10.79
C GLY A 428 -5.40 8.10 10.97
N GLY A 429 -4.69 7.11 10.42
CA GLY A 429 -3.22 7.08 10.48
C GLY A 429 -2.62 8.24 9.68
N HIS A 430 -1.50 8.80 10.13
CA HIS A 430 -0.88 9.96 9.47
C HIS A 430 0.64 9.82 9.33
N LEU A 431 1.19 10.40 8.27
CA LEU A 431 2.61 10.57 8.00
C LEU A 431 3.02 11.95 8.54
N GLY A 432 3.38 12.01 9.83
CA GLY A 432 3.73 13.26 10.50
C GLY A 432 2.67 14.37 10.30
N ALA A 433 3.14 15.59 10.03
CA ALA A 433 2.27 16.76 9.81
C ALA A 433 1.63 16.80 8.40
N ASP A 434 2.05 15.94 7.48
CA ASP A 434 1.61 15.95 6.08
C ASP A 434 0.25 15.24 5.88
N GLY A 435 -0.27 14.59 6.93
CA GLY A 435 -1.57 13.92 6.93
C GLY A 435 -1.49 12.52 6.32
N LEU A 436 -2.45 12.15 5.47
CA LEU A 436 -2.59 10.78 4.95
C LEU A 436 -1.62 10.44 3.81
N ARG A 437 -0.91 11.43 3.27
CA ARG A 437 -0.09 11.31 2.06
C ARG A 437 1.20 12.09 2.18
N ARG A 438 2.27 11.59 1.58
CA ARG A 438 3.57 12.27 1.52
C ARG A 438 4.37 11.84 0.31
N ASN A 439 4.92 12.80 -0.42
CA ASN A 439 5.93 12.52 -1.45
C ASN A 439 7.32 12.47 -0.80
N VAL A 440 8.10 11.43 -1.09
CA VAL A 440 9.45 11.25 -0.55
C VAL A 440 10.45 10.87 -1.63
N LEU A 441 11.70 11.31 -1.46
CA LEU A 441 12.85 10.80 -2.20
C LEU A 441 13.46 9.64 -1.40
N ILE A 442 13.45 8.44 -1.96
CA ILE A 442 14.26 7.32 -1.46
C ILE A 442 15.66 7.52 -2.00
N PRO A 443 16.69 7.83 -1.19
CA PRO A 443 18.06 7.89 -1.67
C PRO A 443 18.63 6.48 -1.87
N ALA A 444 19.76 6.33 -2.56
CA ALA A 444 20.41 5.03 -2.75
C ALA A 444 20.77 4.33 -1.43
N ALA A 445 20.97 5.08 -0.35
CA ALA A 445 21.19 4.53 1.00
C ALA A 445 19.91 3.98 1.67
N GLY A 446 18.73 4.23 1.09
CA GLY A 446 17.42 3.95 1.67
C GLY A 446 16.84 5.13 2.45
N TYR A 447 15.51 5.17 2.56
CA TYR A 447 14.74 6.15 3.32
C TYR A 447 14.12 5.49 4.55
N ALA A 448 14.29 6.10 5.72
CA ALA A 448 13.71 5.60 6.96
C ALA A 448 12.48 6.44 7.34
N LEU A 449 11.29 5.85 7.26
CA LEU A 449 10.06 6.48 7.73
C LEU A 449 9.91 6.23 9.23
N LYS A 450 9.98 7.29 10.04
CA LYS A 450 9.97 7.22 11.52
C LYS A 450 8.74 7.84 12.18
N ASP A 451 7.88 8.47 11.40
CA ASP A 451 6.79 9.32 11.86
C ASP A 451 5.43 8.87 11.31
N LEU A 452 5.31 7.60 10.95
CA LEU A 452 4.00 6.98 10.75
C LEU A 452 3.30 6.87 12.11
N THR A 453 2.15 7.52 12.24
CA THR A 453 1.32 7.54 13.44
C THR A 453 0.04 6.77 13.23
N ALA A 454 -0.42 6.11 14.29
CA ALA A 454 -1.74 5.52 14.34
C ALA A 454 -2.82 6.59 14.45
N GLY A 455 -3.94 6.33 13.79
CA GLY A 455 -5.16 7.09 13.98
C GLY A 455 -5.91 6.74 15.25
N ASP A 456 -7.05 7.38 15.42
CA ASP A 456 -7.85 7.32 16.65
C ASP A 456 -8.76 6.09 16.75
N LYS A 457 -8.84 5.28 15.67
CA LYS A 457 -9.73 4.12 15.59
C LYS A 457 -8.93 2.82 15.53
N GLY A 458 -9.48 1.77 16.15
CA GLY A 458 -8.88 0.44 16.15
C GLY A 458 -9.08 -0.30 14.82
N ILE A 459 -8.32 0.07 13.79
CA ILE A 459 -8.41 -0.47 12.43
C ILE A 459 -6.99 -0.79 11.94
N GLN A 460 -6.87 -1.78 11.07
CA GLN A 460 -5.64 -2.08 10.35
C GLN A 460 -5.27 -0.95 9.39
N VAL A 461 -4.04 -0.46 9.50
CA VAL A 461 -3.45 0.56 8.62
C VAL A 461 -2.43 -0.07 7.69
N LYS A 462 -2.49 0.32 6.42
CA LYS A 462 -1.57 -0.03 5.36
C LYS A 462 -0.81 1.20 4.91
N LEU A 463 0.51 1.12 4.88
CA LEU A 463 1.33 2.07 4.15
C LEU A 463 1.50 1.55 2.73
N ILE A 464 1.12 2.34 1.75
CA ILE A 464 1.24 2.05 0.33
C ILE A 464 2.28 3.00 -0.26
N VAL A 465 3.16 2.44 -1.07
CA VAL A 465 4.12 3.18 -1.88
C VAL A 465 3.68 3.10 -3.34
N SER A 466 3.54 4.23 -3.99
CA SER A 466 3.29 4.35 -5.42
C SER A 466 4.40 5.21 -6.06
N GLY A 467 4.58 5.12 -7.37
CA GLY A 467 5.59 5.93 -8.03
C GLY A 467 5.60 5.75 -9.53
N ARG A 468 6.62 6.32 -10.17
CA ARG A 468 6.77 6.29 -11.62
C ARG A 468 6.89 4.85 -12.15
N GLY A 469 6.03 4.46 -13.08
CA GLY A 469 6.00 3.11 -13.66
C GLY A 469 5.78 1.99 -12.63
N LEU A 470 5.38 2.34 -11.40
CA LEU A 470 5.24 1.45 -10.26
C LEU A 470 3.78 1.43 -9.82
N GLU A 471 3.20 0.23 -9.80
CA GLU A 471 1.86 0.01 -9.22
C GLU A 471 1.88 0.19 -7.70
N ASP A 472 0.71 0.52 -7.12
CA ASP A 472 0.54 0.62 -5.66
C ASP A 472 1.07 -0.65 -4.97
N LYS A 473 2.11 -0.47 -4.16
CA LYS A 473 2.73 -1.55 -3.39
C LYS A 473 2.49 -1.32 -1.91
N VAL A 474 1.77 -2.24 -1.25
CA VAL A 474 1.66 -2.25 0.20
C VAL A 474 3.03 -2.59 0.79
N VAL A 475 3.58 -1.69 1.60
CA VAL A 475 4.93 -1.78 2.17
C VAL A 475 4.95 -1.88 3.69
N PHE A 476 3.83 -1.66 4.36
CA PHE A 476 3.65 -1.95 5.78
C PHE A 476 2.17 -2.22 6.05
N VAL A 477 1.91 -3.13 6.98
CA VAL A 477 0.58 -3.42 7.52
C VAL A 477 0.72 -3.46 9.04
N GLY A 478 0.00 -2.58 9.74
CA GLY A 478 0.01 -2.52 11.19
C GLY A 478 -1.39 -2.44 11.75
N ASP A 479 -1.58 -2.96 12.97
CA ASP A 479 -2.85 -2.92 13.66
C ASP A 479 -2.82 -1.83 14.74
N ILE A 480 -3.87 -1.01 14.79
CA ILE A 480 -4.06 -0.01 15.83
C ILE A 480 -5.07 -0.56 16.82
N HIS A 481 -4.78 -0.51 18.11
CA HIS A 481 -5.69 -0.98 19.15
C HIS A 481 -5.77 0.01 20.31
N ALA A 482 -6.88 0.07 21.05
CA ALA A 482 -6.94 0.89 22.27
C ALA A 482 -5.84 0.47 23.27
N PRO A 483 -5.28 1.38 24.10
CA PRO A 483 -4.23 1.03 25.06
C PRO A 483 -4.67 -0.10 26.01
N THR A 484 -3.80 -1.05 26.27
CA THR A 484 -4.04 -2.07 27.30
C THR A 484 -4.04 -1.42 28.67
N THR A 485 -5.15 -1.47 29.40
CA THR A 485 -5.22 -0.92 30.77
C THR A 485 -4.81 -1.93 31.83
N SER A 486 -4.98 -3.23 31.55
CA SER A 486 -4.61 -4.31 32.47
C SER A 486 -4.38 -5.62 31.73
N VAL A 487 -3.52 -6.48 32.30
CA VAL A 487 -3.33 -7.88 31.92
C VAL A 487 -3.65 -8.74 33.15
N SER A 488 -4.32 -9.87 32.97
CA SER A 488 -4.66 -10.79 34.06
C SER A 488 -4.61 -12.25 33.65
N PHE A 489 -4.21 -13.10 34.59
CA PHE A 489 -4.37 -14.56 34.53
C PHE A 489 -5.62 -14.99 35.28
N ASP A 490 -6.37 -15.93 34.73
CA ASP A 490 -7.53 -16.55 35.38
C ASP A 490 -7.47 -18.07 35.26
N PRO A 491 -7.29 -18.83 36.35
CA PRO A 491 -7.09 -18.36 37.73
C PRO A 491 -5.71 -17.69 37.95
N LYS A 492 -5.60 -16.85 39.00
CA LYS A 492 -4.38 -16.06 39.33
C LYS A 492 -3.20 -16.87 39.90
N GLY A 493 -3.34 -18.19 40.05
CA GLY A 493 -2.30 -19.09 40.57
C GLY A 493 -2.30 -19.28 42.10
N PRO A 494 -1.29 -20.00 42.64
CA PRO A 494 -0.14 -20.57 41.95
C PRO A 494 -0.47 -21.83 41.13
N LEU A 495 0.16 -21.99 39.97
CA LEU A 495 0.10 -23.22 39.17
C LEU A 495 1.18 -24.18 39.68
N ARG A 496 0.83 -25.40 40.09
CA ARG A 496 1.80 -26.38 40.63
C ARG A 496 2.21 -27.39 39.56
N ILE A 497 3.50 -27.60 39.38
CA ILE A 497 4.06 -28.53 38.39
C ILE A 497 5.15 -29.37 39.03
N VAL A 498 5.17 -30.67 38.80
CA VAL A 498 6.21 -31.56 39.34
C VAL A 498 7.50 -31.42 38.53
N GLN A 499 8.67 -31.47 39.18
CA GLN A 499 9.98 -31.48 38.51
C GLN A 499 10.03 -32.43 37.30
N GLY A 500 10.49 -31.93 36.16
CA GLY A 500 10.63 -32.71 34.92
C GLY A 500 9.31 -33.10 34.23
N GLN A 501 8.15 -32.65 34.74
CA GLN A 501 6.85 -32.90 34.12
C GLN A 501 6.36 -31.71 33.29
N THR A 502 5.51 -32.02 32.30
CA THR A 502 4.82 -31.03 31.46
C THR A 502 3.36 -30.94 31.85
N VAL A 503 2.87 -29.73 32.09
CA VAL A 503 1.42 -29.46 32.19
C VAL A 503 0.91 -29.02 30.83
N ARG A 504 -0.02 -29.81 30.28
CA ARG A 504 -0.61 -29.52 28.97
C ARG A 504 -1.63 -28.39 29.09
N SER A 505 -1.46 -27.41 28.21
CA SER A 505 -2.32 -26.25 28.00
C SER A 505 -2.72 -25.57 29.30
N SER A 506 -1.72 -25.30 30.16
CA SER A 506 -1.82 -24.45 31.35
C SER A 506 -2.98 -24.71 32.32
N GLU A 507 -3.57 -25.92 32.24
CA GLU A 507 -4.74 -26.41 32.97
C GLU A 507 -5.81 -25.36 33.27
N ASN A 508 -6.28 -24.69 32.21
CA ASN A 508 -7.34 -23.67 32.20
C ASN A 508 -6.94 -22.25 32.63
N VAL A 509 -5.64 -21.94 32.76
CA VAL A 509 -5.22 -20.55 32.97
C VAL A 509 -5.35 -19.75 31.67
N ILE A 510 -6.31 -18.83 31.63
CA ILE A 510 -6.55 -17.91 30.52
C ILE A 510 -5.83 -16.60 30.79
N VAL A 511 -5.13 -16.09 29.79
CA VAL A 511 -4.52 -14.76 29.80
C VAL A 511 -5.44 -13.77 29.09
N THR A 512 -5.82 -12.69 29.77
CA THR A 512 -6.76 -11.68 29.26
C THR A 512 -6.19 -10.27 29.38
N THR A 513 -6.63 -9.39 28.48
CA THR A 513 -6.39 -7.95 28.51
C THR A 513 -7.68 -7.18 28.70
N SER A 514 -7.59 -5.96 29.21
CA SER A 514 -8.65 -4.96 29.08
C SER A 514 -8.19 -3.85 28.12
N PRO A 515 -8.89 -3.63 27.00
CA PRO A 515 -10.02 -4.41 26.48
C PRO A 515 -9.59 -5.81 26.00
N ASN A 516 -10.55 -6.76 25.99
CA ASN A 516 -10.33 -8.11 25.47
C ASN A 516 -10.76 -8.18 23.99
N ASP A 517 -9.85 -7.84 23.09
CA ASP A 517 -10.07 -7.75 21.64
C ASP A 517 -9.26 -8.81 20.86
N GLY A 518 -8.77 -9.85 21.54
CA GLY A 518 -8.00 -10.92 20.92
C GLY A 518 -6.57 -10.53 20.52
N ARG A 519 -6.06 -9.36 20.95
CA ARG A 519 -4.67 -8.95 20.70
C ARG A 519 -3.64 -9.96 21.20
N SER A 520 -2.46 -9.96 20.61
CA SER A 520 -1.34 -10.81 21.07
C SER A 520 -0.72 -10.28 22.36
N ILE A 521 -0.43 -11.19 23.29
CA ILE A 521 0.18 -10.94 24.59
C ILE A 521 1.48 -11.74 24.64
N GLU A 522 2.58 -11.10 25.02
CA GLU A 522 3.86 -11.78 25.23
C GLU A 522 3.87 -12.40 26.62
N VAL A 523 4.15 -13.69 26.71
CA VAL A 523 4.31 -14.42 27.96
C VAL A 523 5.74 -14.93 28.06
N THR A 524 6.40 -14.64 29.17
CA THR A 524 7.81 -14.99 29.41
C THR A 524 7.91 -15.80 30.69
N ILE A 525 8.67 -16.89 30.68
CA ILE A 525 8.87 -17.75 31.84
C ILE A 525 10.30 -17.62 32.38
N GLY A 526 10.42 -17.52 33.70
CA GLY A 526 11.70 -17.40 34.40
C GLY A 526 12.54 -18.67 34.35
N ALA A 527 13.81 -18.55 34.77
CA ALA A 527 14.73 -19.69 34.86
C ALA A 527 14.17 -20.78 35.79
N GLY A 528 14.25 -22.04 35.33
CA GLY A 528 13.75 -23.21 36.07
C GLY A 528 12.55 -23.89 35.42
N ALA A 529 11.89 -23.27 34.44
CA ALA A 529 10.87 -23.88 33.58
C ALA A 529 10.95 -23.29 32.16
N TYR A 530 10.26 -23.91 31.21
CA TYR A 530 10.21 -23.44 29.82
C TYR A 530 8.86 -23.80 29.18
N PHE A 531 8.49 -23.08 28.11
CA PHE A 531 7.36 -23.44 27.27
C PHE A 531 7.75 -24.56 26.30
N GLY A 532 6.80 -25.43 25.97
CA GLY A 532 7.03 -26.55 25.05
C GLY A 532 7.63 -27.77 25.74
N ASN A 533 8.57 -28.46 25.07
CA ASN A 533 9.17 -29.71 25.55
C ASN A 533 10.71 -29.64 25.55
N GLU A 534 11.37 -30.61 26.18
CA GLU A 534 12.83 -30.59 26.38
C GLU A 534 13.63 -30.52 25.08
N ALA A 535 13.07 -31.04 23.97
CA ALA A 535 13.70 -30.98 22.66
C ALA A 535 13.66 -29.57 22.05
N ASN A 536 12.67 -28.74 22.41
CA ASN A 536 12.49 -27.38 21.91
C ASN A 536 12.07 -26.44 23.05
N PRO A 537 12.99 -26.11 23.97
CA PRO A 537 12.68 -25.23 25.11
C PRO A 537 12.57 -23.77 24.65
N GLU A 538 11.48 -23.11 25.02
CA GLU A 538 11.26 -21.69 24.72
C GLU A 538 11.07 -20.89 26.03
N SER A 539 11.74 -19.74 26.15
CA SER A 539 11.60 -18.85 27.32
C SER A 539 10.47 -17.82 27.17
N ASN A 540 9.96 -17.60 25.96
CA ASN A 540 8.84 -16.71 25.69
C ASN A 540 7.92 -17.28 24.60
N ARG A 541 6.66 -16.86 24.60
CA ARG A 541 5.64 -17.17 23.59
C ARG A 541 4.67 -16.00 23.40
N LYS A 542 3.95 -16.01 22.29
CA LYS A 542 2.82 -15.10 22.03
C LYS A 542 1.50 -15.84 22.15
N VAL A 543 0.55 -15.27 22.88
CA VAL A 543 -0.78 -15.84 23.15
C VAL A 543 -1.85 -14.78 22.85
N ALA A 544 -2.93 -15.12 22.17
CA ALA A 544 -4.03 -14.18 21.97
C ALA A 544 -4.81 -13.95 23.27
N SER A 545 -5.29 -12.73 23.49
CA SER A 545 -6.14 -12.40 24.64
C SER A 545 -7.39 -13.27 24.66
N GLY A 546 -7.70 -13.83 25.84
CA GLY A 546 -8.79 -14.79 26.03
C GLY A 546 -8.41 -16.25 25.76
N MET A 547 -7.15 -16.55 25.44
CA MET A 547 -6.67 -17.92 25.19
C MET A 547 -5.91 -18.49 26.40
N HIS A 548 -5.84 -19.83 26.43
CA HIS A 548 -5.03 -20.57 27.40
C HIS A 548 -3.54 -20.27 27.22
N LEU A 549 -2.82 -20.24 28.35
CA LEU A 549 -1.36 -20.25 28.36
C LEU A 549 -0.81 -21.51 27.65
N PRO A 550 0.37 -21.44 27.02
CA PRO A 550 1.02 -22.59 26.40
C PRO A 550 1.40 -23.66 27.43
N ASP A 551 1.70 -24.87 26.96
CA ASP A 551 2.26 -25.95 27.77
C ASP A 551 3.52 -25.47 28.51
N ILE A 552 3.56 -25.70 29.82
CA ILE A 552 4.71 -25.38 30.66
C ILE A 552 5.36 -26.69 31.09
N THR A 553 6.66 -26.83 30.83
CA THR A 553 7.47 -27.93 31.33
C THR A 553 8.38 -27.42 32.44
N ALA A 554 8.24 -28.01 33.63
CA ALA A 554 9.12 -27.73 34.74
C ALA A 554 10.51 -28.30 34.47
N GLY A 555 11.54 -27.53 34.76
CA GLY A 555 12.92 -28.00 34.77
C GLY A 555 13.19 -28.96 35.93
N LYS A 556 14.48 -29.20 36.17
CA LYS A 556 14.94 -30.13 37.21
C LYS A 556 14.98 -29.50 38.61
N ILE A 557 14.93 -28.18 38.73
CA ILE A 557 15.12 -27.47 40.00
C ILE A 557 13.75 -27.14 40.61
N ALA A 558 13.54 -27.52 41.88
CA ALA A 558 12.33 -27.18 42.63
C ALA A 558 12.36 -25.74 43.15
N GLY A 559 11.17 -25.13 43.21
CA GLY A 559 10.97 -23.76 43.69
C GLY A 559 10.07 -22.92 42.77
N PRO A 560 9.80 -21.66 43.15
CA PRO A 560 8.92 -20.78 42.40
C PRO A 560 9.60 -20.26 41.12
N VAL A 561 8.87 -20.32 40.01
CA VAL A 561 9.19 -19.72 38.72
C VAL A 561 8.09 -18.72 38.36
N LEU A 562 8.45 -17.58 37.79
CA LEU A 562 7.49 -16.56 37.38
C LEU A 562 7.19 -16.65 35.88
N VAL A 563 5.91 -16.66 35.55
CA VAL A 563 5.41 -16.39 34.19
C VAL A 563 4.90 -14.96 34.16
N THR A 564 5.48 -14.10 33.35
CA THR A 564 5.07 -12.70 33.20
C THR A 564 4.34 -12.54 31.88
N ALA A 565 3.10 -12.04 31.93
CA ALA A 565 2.36 -11.62 30.73
C ALA A 565 2.48 -10.11 30.57
N LYS A 566 2.80 -9.66 29.36
CA LYS A 566 2.94 -8.24 29.02
C LYS A 566 2.21 -7.91 27.72
N SER A 567 1.47 -6.81 27.75
CA SER A 567 0.83 -6.18 26.59
C SER A 567 0.89 -4.67 26.79
N ASP A 568 1.47 -3.94 25.84
CA ASP A 568 1.86 -2.53 26.00
C ASP A 568 2.73 -2.31 27.27
N GLU A 569 2.33 -1.36 28.12
CA GLU A 569 2.94 -1.07 29.42
C GLU A 569 2.32 -1.91 30.56
N ALA A 570 1.18 -2.57 30.33
CA ALA A 570 0.53 -3.40 31.33
C ALA A 570 1.24 -4.75 31.46
N SER A 571 1.51 -5.16 32.69
CA SER A 571 2.13 -6.43 33.00
C SER A 571 1.49 -7.10 34.20
N SER A 572 1.54 -8.43 34.23
CA SER A 572 1.04 -9.23 35.33
C SER A 572 1.93 -10.47 35.52
N PRO A 573 2.21 -10.88 36.77
CA PRO A 573 2.89 -12.14 37.05
C PRO A 573 1.91 -13.28 37.41
N LEU A 574 2.27 -14.50 37.04
CA LEU A 574 1.72 -15.76 37.52
C LEU A 574 2.86 -16.57 38.16
N VAL A 575 2.62 -17.08 39.37
CA VAL A 575 3.59 -17.96 40.05
C VAL A 575 3.34 -19.41 39.61
N VAL A 576 4.40 -20.05 39.12
CA VAL A 576 4.48 -21.48 38.85
C VAL A 576 5.35 -22.11 39.93
N ASP A 577 4.78 -22.97 40.77
CA ASP A 577 5.51 -23.64 41.84
C ASP A 577 5.99 -25.01 41.35
N VAL A 578 7.32 -25.14 41.16
CA VAL A 578 7.93 -26.42 40.75
C VAL A 578 8.11 -27.30 41.99
N VAL A 579 7.21 -28.26 42.14
CA VAL A 579 7.12 -29.16 43.28
C VAL A 579 8.11 -30.32 43.13
N PRO A 580 8.93 -30.61 44.16
CA PRO A 580 9.88 -31.71 44.12
C PRO A 580 9.19 -33.07 44.17
N LEU A 581 9.77 -34.09 43.53
CA LEU A 581 9.28 -35.47 43.67
C LEU A 581 9.64 -36.01 45.07
N PRO A 582 8.70 -36.67 45.78
CA PRO A 582 9.01 -37.34 47.04
C PRO A 582 10.15 -38.35 46.89
N LYS A 583 11.09 -38.32 47.84
CA LYS A 583 12.20 -39.28 47.94
C LYS A 583 12.32 -39.86 49.35
N THR A 584 12.11 -39.03 50.36
CA THR A 584 12.28 -39.40 51.77
C THR A 584 11.07 -38.98 52.59
N ILE A 585 10.68 -39.83 53.55
CA ILE A 585 9.72 -39.47 54.60
C ILE A 585 10.45 -39.56 55.94
N TYR A 586 10.45 -38.43 56.65
CA TYR A 586 10.86 -38.39 58.04
C TYR A 586 9.66 -38.52 58.95
N SER A 587 9.86 -39.19 60.08
CA SER A 587 8.86 -39.32 61.12
C SER A 587 9.50 -38.95 62.45
N ASN A 588 8.80 -38.16 63.26
CA ASN A 588 9.22 -37.83 64.63
C ASN A 588 8.73 -38.88 65.66
N ILE A 589 8.21 -40.02 65.21
CA ILE A 589 7.57 -41.04 66.05
C ILE A 589 8.60 -42.07 66.52
N GLN A 590 8.96 -42.04 67.81
CA GLN A 590 9.74 -43.10 68.47
C GLN A 590 9.38 -43.20 69.96
N GLY A 591 9.53 -44.41 70.53
CA GLY A 591 9.49 -44.64 71.99
C GLY A 591 8.18 -45.19 72.54
N ASN A 592 7.94 -44.93 73.82
CA ASN A 592 6.78 -45.40 74.58
C ASN A 592 5.78 -44.25 74.77
N VAL A 593 4.51 -44.51 74.48
CA VAL A 593 3.38 -43.60 74.64
C VAL A 593 2.47 -44.15 75.73
N HIS A 594 2.30 -43.39 76.82
CA HIS A 594 1.34 -43.75 77.87
C HIS A 594 -0.10 -43.64 77.34
N ILE A 595 -0.94 -44.63 77.61
CA ILE A 595 -2.30 -44.74 77.04
C ILE A 595 -3.16 -43.48 77.31
N THR A 596 -3.01 -42.84 78.47
CA THR A 596 -3.73 -41.61 78.83
C THR A 596 -3.33 -40.38 77.99
N HIS A 597 -2.15 -40.38 77.38
CA HIS A 597 -1.65 -39.28 76.53
C HIS A 597 -1.70 -39.64 75.04
N PHE A 598 -2.30 -40.78 74.68
CA PHE A 598 -2.28 -41.31 73.32
C PHE A 598 -2.82 -40.32 72.28
N ALA A 599 -3.98 -39.71 72.51
CA ALA A 599 -4.57 -38.75 71.57
C ALA A 599 -3.66 -37.54 71.31
N GLN A 600 -3.06 -36.98 72.37
CA GLN A 600 -2.11 -35.88 72.25
C GLN A 600 -0.84 -36.32 71.51
N ALA A 601 -0.32 -37.52 71.79
CA ALA A 601 0.84 -38.07 71.13
C ALA A 601 0.59 -38.29 69.62
N ILE A 602 -0.55 -38.88 69.24
CA ILE A 602 -0.99 -39.00 67.84
C ILE A 602 -1.09 -37.64 67.15
N GLY A 603 -1.68 -36.65 67.84
CA GLY A 603 -1.79 -35.27 67.34
C GLY A 603 -0.44 -34.59 67.08
N ALA A 604 0.59 -34.99 67.82
CA ALA A 604 1.95 -34.50 67.68
C ALA A 604 2.79 -35.29 66.67
N MET A 605 2.26 -36.40 66.13
CA MET A 605 2.93 -37.18 65.09
C MET A 605 2.93 -36.41 63.79
N ALA A 606 4.13 -36.09 63.33
CA ALA A 606 4.38 -35.37 62.10
C ALA A 606 5.23 -36.24 61.18
N PHE A 607 4.75 -36.36 59.95
CA PHE A 607 5.51 -36.95 58.86
C PHE A 607 5.89 -35.84 57.89
N MET A 608 7.18 -35.72 57.64
CA MET A 608 7.71 -34.71 56.72
C MET A 608 8.14 -35.40 55.44
N VAL A 609 7.46 -35.08 54.34
CA VAL A 609 7.79 -35.55 53.00
C VAL A 609 8.81 -34.60 52.39
N GLN A 610 9.94 -35.14 51.99
CA GLN A 610 11.01 -34.39 51.35
C GLN A 610 11.39 -35.02 50.01
N GLY A 611 11.79 -34.16 49.09
CA GLY A 611 12.35 -34.50 47.79
C GLY A 611 13.68 -33.78 47.60
N TYR A 612 14.37 -34.06 46.50
CA TYR A 612 15.62 -33.37 46.19
C TYR A 612 15.36 -32.01 45.54
N LYS A 613 16.20 -31.04 45.86
CA LYS A 613 16.13 -29.70 45.26
C LYS A 613 16.33 -29.74 43.75
N GLU A 614 17.20 -30.62 43.28
CA GLU A 614 17.37 -30.95 41.86
C GLU A 614 16.97 -32.41 41.62
N LEU A 615 16.17 -32.63 40.57
CA LEU A 615 15.63 -33.92 40.20
C LEU A 615 16.75 -34.97 40.06
N ASP A 616 16.59 -36.08 40.79
CA ASP A 616 17.52 -37.21 40.83
C ASP A 616 18.95 -36.89 41.28
N ASN A 617 19.18 -35.75 41.94
CA ASN A 617 20.47 -35.37 42.53
C ASN A 617 20.38 -35.27 44.06
N ALA A 618 20.79 -36.33 44.77
CA ALA A 618 20.77 -36.37 46.24
C ALA A 618 21.70 -35.33 46.90
N GLU A 619 22.77 -34.90 46.22
CA GLU A 619 23.72 -33.91 46.73
C GLU A 619 23.16 -32.48 46.71
N SER A 620 22.06 -32.25 45.99
CA SER A 620 21.40 -30.94 45.90
C SER A 620 20.71 -30.49 47.19
N GLY A 621 20.63 -31.37 48.18
CA GLY A 621 19.93 -31.17 49.45
C GLY A 621 18.44 -31.52 49.36
N GLU A 622 17.86 -31.84 50.52
CA GLU A 622 16.45 -32.17 50.63
C GLU A 622 15.61 -30.90 50.89
N VAL A 623 14.49 -30.80 50.18
CA VAL A 623 13.50 -29.71 50.29
C VAL A 623 12.11 -30.30 50.58
N PRO A 624 11.24 -29.58 51.30
CA PRO A 624 9.88 -30.04 51.55
C PRO A 624 9.07 -30.26 50.27
N VAL A 625 8.20 -31.28 50.27
CA VAL A 625 7.20 -31.49 49.20
C VAL A 625 5.84 -30.95 49.68
N PRO A 626 5.46 -29.71 49.33
CA PRO A 626 4.22 -29.11 49.79
C PRO A 626 2.98 -29.68 49.07
N PHE A 627 1.84 -29.67 49.75
CA PHE A 627 0.52 -30.03 49.18
C PHE A 627 0.47 -31.37 48.44
N TRP A 628 1.22 -32.35 48.92
CA TRP A 628 1.37 -33.65 48.29
C TRP A 628 0.38 -34.67 48.86
N PRO A 629 -0.24 -35.53 48.04
CA PRO A 629 -1.08 -36.62 48.54
C PRO A 629 -0.27 -37.65 49.30
N VAL A 630 -0.77 -38.01 50.48
CA VAL A 630 -0.12 -38.99 51.36
C VAL A 630 -1.14 -39.94 51.97
N ARG A 631 -0.75 -41.20 52.08
CA ARG A 631 -1.52 -42.27 52.72
C ARG A 631 -0.84 -42.73 54.00
N VAL A 632 -1.63 -42.95 55.04
CA VAL A 632 -1.23 -43.60 56.29
C VAL A 632 -2.03 -44.88 56.44
N GLU A 633 -1.34 -45.99 56.64
CA GLU A 633 -1.91 -47.32 56.80
C GLU A 633 -1.49 -47.90 58.14
N ILE A 634 -2.44 -48.49 58.87
CA ILE A 634 -2.15 -49.27 60.07
C ILE A 634 -1.65 -50.64 59.60
N ALA A 635 -0.43 -51.01 60.01
CA ALA A 635 0.14 -52.30 59.63
C ALA A 635 -0.76 -53.44 60.12
N LYS A 636 -0.77 -54.55 59.38
CA LYS A 636 -1.65 -55.70 59.65
C LYS A 636 -1.57 -56.17 61.10
N GLU A 637 -0.37 -56.25 61.66
CA GLU A 637 -0.13 -56.68 63.04
C GLU A 637 -0.87 -55.80 64.06
N SER A 638 -0.81 -54.48 63.89
CA SER A 638 -1.51 -53.51 64.74
C SER A 638 -3.02 -53.46 64.46
N TYR A 639 -3.41 -53.70 63.21
CA TYR A 639 -4.82 -53.84 62.84
C TYR A 639 -5.44 -55.11 63.43
N ASP A 640 -4.72 -56.23 63.48
CA ASP A 640 -5.20 -57.47 64.10
C ASP A 640 -5.37 -57.31 65.63
N LEU A 641 -4.63 -56.39 66.25
CA LEU A 641 -4.80 -55.96 67.65
C LEU A 641 -6.00 -55.00 67.86
N GLY A 642 -6.84 -54.77 66.86
CA GLY A 642 -8.03 -53.93 66.98
C GLY A 642 -7.78 -52.42 66.89
N ILE A 643 -6.57 -51.97 66.52
CA ILE A 643 -6.26 -50.56 66.29
C ILE A 643 -6.85 -50.11 64.95
N ARG A 644 -7.52 -48.96 64.94
CA ARG A 644 -8.37 -48.52 63.83
C ARG A 644 -8.30 -47.01 63.60
N PHE A 645 -8.43 -46.53 62.38
CA PHE A 645 -8.77 -45.11 62.15
C PHE A 645 -10.27 -44.88 62.35
N LYS A 646 -10.63 -43.78 63.00
CA LYS A 646 -12.02 -43.31 63.12
C LYS A 646 -12.42 -42.63 61.81
N ASP A 647 -13.52 -43.09 61.22
CA ASP A 647 -14.13 -42.44 60.06
C ASP A 647 -15.27 -41.53 60.52
N THR A 648 -15.18 -40.24 60.20
CA THR A 648 -16.25 -39.27 60.50
C THR A 648 -17.39 -39.48 59.51
N GLY A 649 -18.42 -40.22 59.93
CA GLY A 649 -19.66 -40.38 59.17
C GLY A 649 -20.01 -41.81 58.73
N LYS A 650 -19.19 -42.82 59.09
CA LYS A 650 -19.52 -44.23 58.85
C LYS A 650 -19.29 -45.06 60.12
N PRO A 651 -20.13 -46.07 60.41
CA PRO A 651 -19.96 -46.94 61.58
C PRO A 651 -18.79 -47.93 61.47
N ASN A 652 -18.09 -47.98 60.33
CA ASN A 652 -17.00 -48.91 60.08
C ASN A 652 -15.65 -48.19 60.14
N SER A 653 -14.78 -48.68 61.02
CA SER A 653 -13.39 -48.27 61.15
C SER A 653 -12.53 -48.72 59.95
N THR A 654 -11.58 -47.88 59.51
CA THR A 654 -10.69 -48.20 58.37
C THR A 654 -9.25 -48.50 58.81
N GLN A 655 -8.52 -49.22 57.95
CA GLN A 655 -7.08 -49.48 58.09
C GLN A 655 -6.23 -48.33 57.49
N VAL A 656 -6.80 -47.56 56.57
CA VAL A 656 -6.10 -46.55 55.75
C VAL A 656 -6.76 -45.19 55.90
N ARG A 657 -5.94 -44.13 55.85
CA ARG A 657 -6.38 -42.74 55.81
C ARG A 657 -5.47 -41.90 54.90
N GLU A 658 -6.06 -41.04 54.08
CA GLU A 658 -5.34 -40.16 53.15
C GLU A 658 -5.43 -38.70 53.60
N PHE A 659 -4.35 -37.97 53.34
CA PHE A 659 -4.15 -36.58 53.72
C PHE A 659 -3.30 -35.85 52.67
N VAL A 660 -3.17 -34.54 52.83
CA VAL A 660 -2.29 -33.70 52.00
C VAL A 660 -1.28 -33.01 52.91
N THR A 661 -0.01 -32.94 52.51
CA THR A 661 0.99 -32.18 53.28
C THR A 661 0.69 -30.69 53.26
N ASN A 662 1.08 -29.96 54.30
CA ASN A 662 1.01 -28.50 54.30
C ASN A 662 2.15 -27.86 53.49
N GLU A 663 2.25 -26.54 53.48
CA GLU A 663 3.30 -25.76 52.81
C GLU A 663 4.74 -26.14 53.22
N LYS A 664 4.90 -26.74 54.40
CA LYS A 664 6.20 -27.20 54.93
C LYS A 664 6.47 -28.67 54.64
N GLY A 665 5.67 -29.31 53.78
CA GLY A 665 5.76 -30.73 53.46
C GLY A 665 5.42 -31.64 54.64
N VAL A 666 4.70 -31.13 55.65
CA VAL A 666 4.33 -31.90 56.85
C VAL A 666 2.87 -32.33 56.76
N ALA A 667 2.61 -33.61 57.03
CA ALA A 667 1.27 -34.08 57.37
C ALA A 667 1.23 -34.56 58.83
N THR A 668 0.15 -34.24 59.51
CA THR A 668 -0.11 -34.67 60.89
C THR A 668 -1.40 -35.45 60.97
N LEU A 669 -1.46 -36.42 61.88
CA LEU A 669 -2.69 -37.11 62.21
C LEU A 669 -3.49 -36.27 63.23
N PRO A 670 -4.81 -36.11 63.09
CA PRO A 670 -5.62 -35.47 64.11
C PRO A 670 -5.55 -36.24 65.45
N PRO A 671 -5.54 -35.57 66.62
CA PRO A 671 -5.41 -36.21 67.93
C PRO A 671 -6.36 -37.39 68.18
N ASP A 672 -7.61 -37.28 67.71
CA ASP A 672 -8.66 -38.28 67.91
C ASP A 672 -8.88 -39.20 66.71
N SER A 673 -7.96 -39.21 65.74
CA SER A 673 -8.11 -39.95 64.48
C SER A 673 -8.07 -41.46 64.61
N MET A 674 -7.65 -42.00 65.76
CA MET A 674 -7.46 -43.43 65.99
C MET A 674 -8.24 -43.96 67.19
N THR A 675 -8.63 -45.23 67.11
CA THR A 675 -9.21 -46.01 68.21
C THR A 675 -8.21 -47.10 68.59
N VAL A 676 -7.93 -47.21 69.90
CA VAL A 676 -7.07 -48.22 70.48
C VAL A 676 -7.85 -48.97 71.57
N PRO A 677 -8.10 -50.28 71.42
CA PRO A 677 -8.63 -51.09 72.52
C PRO A 677 -7.59 -51.15 73.65
N MET A 678 -7.99 -51.27 74.92
CA MET A 678 -7.09 -51.31 76.10
C MET A 678 -6.06 -52.47 76.04
N ILE A 679 -5.06 -52.34 75.18
CA ILE A 679 -4.06 -53.33 74.83
C ILE A 679 -2.71 -52.61 74.85
N PHE A 680 -1.78 -53.14 75.63
CA PHE A 680 -0.40 -52.67 75.70
C PHE A 680 0.43 -53.42 74.66
N GLY A 681 1.16 -52.71 73.81
CA GLY A 681 1.89 -53.34 72.72
C GLY A 681 2.34 -52.39 71.60
N PRO A 682 3.00 -52.94 70.57
CA PRO A 682 3.50 -52.16 69.44
C PRO A 682 2.36 -51.70 68.53
N VAL A 683 2.44 -50.44 68.12
CA VAL A 683 1.62 -49.82 67.07
C VAL A 683 2.53 -49.44 65.92
N THR A 684 2.27 -50.02 64.77
CA THR A 684 3.03 -49.84 63.55
C THR A 684 2.17 -49.14 62.51
N LEU A 685 2.65 -48.00 62.05
CA LEU A 685 2.05 -47.19 60.99
C LEU A 685 2.97 -47.17 59.78
N GLU A 686 2.40 -47.36 58.60
CA GLU A 686 3.06 -47.22 57.32
C GLU A 686 2.60 -45.93 56.64
N TYR A 687 3.55 -45.05 56.32
CA TYR A 687 3.30 -43.78 55.66
C TYR A 687 3.83 -43.86 54.24
N GLN A 688 3.02 -43.52 53.24
CA GLN A 688 3.31 -43.66 51.81
C GLN A 688 3.00 -42.36 51.08
N ALA A 689 4.01 -41.73 50.48
CA ALA A 689 3.80 -40.58 49.60
C ALA A 689 3.39 -41.05 48.20
N ALA A 690 2.45 -40.36 47.56
CA ALA A 690 2.09 -40.67 46.18
C ALA A 690 3.27 -40.43 45.22
N VAL A 691 3.33 -41.15 44.11
CA VAL A 691 4.34 -40.95 43.05
C VAL A 691 3.95 -39.83 42.07
N ASP A 692 2.70 -39.38 42.11
CA ASP A 692 2.15 -38.28 41.31
C ASP A 692 1.11 -37.47 42.11
N LEU A 693 0.66 -36.34 41.55
CA LEU A 693 -0.35 -35.47 42.17
C LEU A 693 -1.77 -36.07 42.11
N GLN A 694 -2.00 -37.11 41.30
CA GLN A 694 -3.28 -37.80 41.17
C GLN A 694 -3.52 -38.82 42.29
N GLY A 695 -2.54 -39.07 43.17
CA GLY A 695 -2.69 -39.97 44.31
C GLY A 695 -2.37 -41.42 43.99
N ASN A 696 -1.42 -41.67 43.09
CA ASN A 696 -0.93 -43.03 42.83
C ASN A 696 0.12 -43.45 43.87
N TYR A 697 -0.08 -44.56 44.59
CA TYR A 697 0.77 -44.97 45.73
C TYR A 697 1.62 -46.22 45.45
N MET A 698 2.17 -46.37 44.24
CA MET A 698 3.09 -47.47 43.93
C MET A 698 4.32 -47.45 44.88
N ASP A 699 4.74 -48.63 45.37
CA ASP A 699 5.69 -48.99 46.46
C ASP A 699 7.04 -48.21 46.67
N LYS A 700 7.25 -47.04 46.08
CA LYS A 700 8.58 -46.40 45.95
C LYS A 700 9.00 -45.51 47.12
N VAL A 701 8.09 -44.87 47.86
CA VAL A 701 8.43 -43.93 48.96
C VAL A 701 7.57 -44.21 50.19
N LYS A 702 8.07 -45.07 51.08
CA LYS A 702 7.38 -45.47 52.30
C LYS A 702 8.26 -45.39 53.54
N LYS A 703 7.62 -45.11 54.67
CA LYS A 703 8.26 -45.14 56.00
C LYS A 703 7.36 -45.89 56.97
N THR A 704 7.91 -46.93 57.58
CA THR A 704 7.30 -47.62 58.70
C THR A 704 7.78 -46.98 60.00
N ALA A 705 6.85 -46.66 60.89
CA ALA A 705 7.13 -46.16 62.24
C ALA A 705 6.40 -47.04 63.26
N THR A 706 7.15 -47.53 64.25
CA THR A 706 6.62 -48.36 65.35
C THR A 706 6.86 -47.65 66.68
N PHE A 707 5.83 -47.57 67.51
CA PHE A 707 5.89 -47.08 68.89
C PHE A 707 5.12 -48.01 69.82
N TYR A 708 5.37 -47.94 71.12
CA TYR A 708 4.73 -48.83 72.10
C TYR A 708 3.71 -48.10 72.94
N ILE A 709 2.54 -48.70 73.14
CA ILE A 709 1.57 -48.21 74.12
C ILE A 709 1.86 -48.88 75.46
N ILE A 710 2.10 -48.07 76.48
CA ILE A 710 2.38 -48.50 77.85
C ILE A 710 1.31 -48.02 78.83
N ALA A 711 1.25 -48.71 79.97
CA ALA A 711 0.32 -48.46 81.06
C ALA A 711 0.64 -47.19 81.84
#